data_AF-A0A520RTA8-F1
#
_entry.id   AF-A0A520RTA8-F1
#
_cell.length_a   1.000
_cell.length_b   1.000
_cell.length_c   1.000
_cell.angle_alpha   90.00
_cell.angle_beta   90.00
_cell.angle_gamma   90.00
#
_symmetry.space_group_name_H-M   'P 1'
#
loop_
_entity.id
_entity.type
_entity.pdbx_description
1 polymer ?
#
loop_
_entity_poly.entity_id
_entity_poly.type
_entity_poly.pdbx_seq_one_letter_code
_entity_poly.pdbx_strand_id
1 'polypeptide(L)'
;MDAGAADKKSIGKNLPPRRLSFLWVISLANGLTLILLTFLPSLSLHLSADTATPPRGPLSPSVHDYELQDIHLERIHFASNPPSHPLTFKVDHRQKLWVVDQLKPAINLVQSRIKSGQTSPEKRFQIVIYEDLDGKEGYETARIFIEWTEKHSDLLKPVIFVDEGLVYLGTASGLTVIHDIDQDGKADLKRDLISEAEYVKGHSPLNVTAITKGPFGWIFFTSFDHDLGHLELSPSDSGYPASAIFKCLPDGSSIQKIATGLNHPEDLIFDAYGNLFTSDEGKETTRKPRFIYVTQGADYGYRKPDHQEPKVSPLLTYRSEALPQGMDIQRPFQHIEILPPGRSKQSSSQRFIASVSGKLSKEIHAFSLIMKSGSFQLTKLNQWNLNTSPNEMSLGPDGKLYMTQLINTPDSNQTPGIYKIILPSERHVPSSIHTASILRADLSKKTTTRLIHLFQHPDHRVRTKAQTALVKRGSSTLRALTQAAKDPYNAMSRLHAIWAVGQLSEYDREIAGRNDIQAWLNDLMKDPSSEIRAQAAVLAARMGDASMHRVLVERMKDPSERVRQMAVTAAGKLKLNGVLETVIEFIAAPDNQHPLLQQAAFVAMADACSEDALSTLAVHHNPKVRRSGNLALRRQKSNQTARFINDDSYDIMIEAAQSIHNTPIQNALPQLARLHENRKVWIKKFESENEDTESLSADAIEMLYYVYHANFILGKAEHLKTIVSAAGDQALPGSIRRMCLQWVRSWVSNKTSGDSPDETHNRSASKTILKQAAEEWLTSSDTGQQEIMLGYLEAFGWNEFKPAVASLFRTFNAKPETRASALKLLFHWEPEHIAPYLNEALISNSAFLRKEAVLIQAKMDPTDAVAHWTERLEFGEIKERQEALKELGSLLDRRVDAVLLHWLERALQDKLPSGLSQHLQQAATQRTAPAVKKSLKQWQTANRISPKKQ
;
A
#
# COMPACT_ATOMS: atom_id res chain seq x y z
N MET A 1 -51.77 -7.69 39.07
CA MET A 1 -53.18 -7.54 38.67
C MET A 1 -53.22 -6.54 37.54
N ASP A 2 -53.38 -7.05 36.32
CA ASP A 2 -54.40 -6.69 35.32
C ASP A 2 -55.12 -5.35 35.47
N ALA A 3 -55.53 -4.64 34.42
CA ALA A 3 -55.25 -4.70 32.97
C ALA A 3 -55.90 -3.43 32.36
N GLY A 4 -55.58 -3.05 31.12
CA GLY A 4 -56.34 -1.98 30.45
C GLY A 4 -55.66 -1.40 29.21
N ALA A 5 -56.21 -1.71 28.05
CA ALA A 5 -55.79 -1.13 26.77
C ALA A 5 -56.62 0.12 26.43
N ALA A 6 -56.00 1.10 25.77
CA ALA A 6 -56.63 1.90 24.70
C ALA A 6 -55.55 2.72 23.94
N ASP A 7 -55.81 2.98 22.67
CA ASP A 7 -54.89 3.59 21.69
C ASP A 7 -55.38 5.00 21.26
N LYS A 8 -54.51 5.72 20.53
CA LYS A 8 -54.73 6.92 19.69
C LYS A 8 -54.56 8.32 20.30
N LYS A 9 -53.40 8.89 19.93
CA LYS A 9 -53.18 10.23 19.35
C LYS A 9 -53.68 11.50 20.09
N SER A 10 -52.70 12.29 20.54
CA SER A 10 -52.38 13.67 20.07
C SER A 10 -52.15 14.73 21.16
N ILE A 11 -50.91 15.27 21.12
CA ILE A 11 -50.53 16.69 21.34
C ILE A 11 -51.04 17.42 22.59
N GLY A 12 -50.11 17.82 23.49
CA GLY A 12 -50.22 19.15 24.13
C GLY A 12 -49.69 19.35 25.56
N LYS A 13 -48.47 19.90 25.66
CA LYS A 13 -47.96 20.81 26.73
C LYS A 13 -47.80 20.32 28.19
N ASN A 14 -46.53 20.07 28.49
CA ASN A 14 -45.79 20.24 29.75
C ASN A 14 -46.47 20.99 30.93
N LEU A 15 -46.58 20.30 32.06
CA LEU A 15 -46.45 20.82 33.42
C LEU A 15 -45.20 20.17 34.06
N PRO A 16 -44.20 20.91 34.57
CA PRO A 16 -43.07 20.31 35.26
C PRO A 16 -43.44 19.92 36.71
N PRO A 17 -43.03 18.74 37.21
CA PRO A 17 -43.32 18.32 38.59
C PRO A 17 -42.43 19.05 39.61
N ARG A 18 -43.00 19.36 40.79
CA ARG A 18 -42.24 19.83 41.96
C ARG A 18 -41.20 18.77 42.36
N ARG A 19 -39.91 19.11 42.36
CA ARG A 19 -38.88 18.28 43.01
C ARG A 19 -39.00 18.44 44.53
N LEU A 20 -39.30 17.35 45.22
CA LEU A 20 -39.17 17.24 46.67
C LEU A 20 -37.72 16.88 47.02
N SER A 21 -37.08 17.72 47.82
CA SER A 21 -35.74 17.45 48.39
C SER A 21 -35.93 17.19 49.88
N PHE A 22 -35.48 16.04 50.38
CA PHE A 22 -35.52 15.72 51.81
C PHE A 22 -34.19 16.05 52.48
N LEU A 23 -34.26 16.83 53.56
CA LEU A 23 -33.15 17.18 54.42
C LEU A 23 -33.22 16.32 55.67
N TRP A 24 -32.23 15.45 55.89
CA TRP A 24 -32.14 14.67 57.13
C TRP A 24 -31.13 15.34 58.05
N VAL A 25 -31.57 15.69 59.26
CA VAL A 25 -30.75 16.27 60.33
C VAL A 25 -30.72 15.26 61.48
N ILE A 26 -29.54 14.73 61.79
CA ILE A 26 -29.33 13.73 62.83
C ILE A 26 -28.33 14.28 63.83
N SER A 27 -28.80 14.60 65.04
CA SER A 27 -27.92 14.93 66.16
C SER A 27 -27.38 13.67 66.81
N LEU A 28 -26.07 13.60 66.98
CA LEU A 28 -25.38 12.56 67.73
C LEU A 28 -25.05 13.06 69.14
N ALA A 29 -24.95 12.14 70.10
CA ALA A 29 -24.53 12.48 71.45
C ALA A 29 -23.14 13.17 71.43
N ASN A 30 -22.92 14.10 72.36
CA ASN A 30 -21.81 15.07 72.40
C ASN A 30 -21.93 16.28 71.45
N GLY A 31 -23.13 16.59 70.95
CA GLY A 31 -23.45 17.92 70.39
C GLY A 31 -23.06 18.16 68.93
N LEU A 32 -22.61 17.12 68.22
CA LEU A 32 -22.36 17.16 66.79
C LEU A 32 -23.62 16.76 66.01
N THR A 33 -24.00 17.58 65.03
CA THR A 33 -25.18 17.34 64.18
C THR A 33 -24.74 17.11 62.74
N LEU A 34 -25.13 15.97 62.18
CA LEU A 34 -24.86 15.59 60.79
C LEU A 34 -26.09 15.94 59.93
N ILE A 35 -25.86 16.58 58.78
CA ILE A 35 -26.91 16.93 57.81
C ILE A 35 -26.61 16.21 56.49
N LEU A 36 -27.59 15.47 55.98
CA LEU A 36 -27.45 14.65 54.78
C LEU A 36 -28.56 14.96 53.77
N LEU A 37 -28.16 15.18 52.51
CA LEU A 37 -29.00 15.58 51.39
C LEU A 37 -28.78 14.59 50.24
N THR A 38 -29.83 13.86 49.87
CA THR A 38 -29.77 12.80 48.84
C THR A 38 -30.60 13.17 47.62
N PHE A 39 -29.98 13.13 46.43
CA PHE A 39 -30.67 13.24 45.15
C PHE A 39 -30.49 11.94 44.34
N LEU A 40 -31.61 11.38 43.86
CA LEU A 40 -31.62 10.21 42.96
C LEU A 40 -31.62 10.67 41.49
N PRO A 41 -30.68 10.18 40.64
CA PRO A 41 -30.70 10.43 39.20
C PRO A 41 -31.15 9.19 38.40
N SER A 42 -31.90 9.40 37.31
CA SER A 42 -32.00 8.44 36.19
C SER A 42 -32.34 9.14 34.86
N LEU A 43 -31.94 8.46 33.77
CA LEU A 43 -31.98 8.77 32.32
C LEU A 43 -33.35 9.24 31.77
N SER A 44 -33.53 9.90 30.60
CA SER A 44 -32.64 10.40 29.52
C SER A 44 -33.35 11.42 28.58
N LEU A 45 -32.60 12.38 28.02
CA LEU A 45 -32.66 13.02 26.67
C LEU A 45 -34.01 13.27 25.91
N HIS A 46 -34.32 14.54 25.56
CA HIS A 46 -34.10 15.14 24.21
C HIS A 46 -34.48 16.65 24.10
N LEU A 47 -34.09 17.30 22.99
CA LEU A 47 -34.08 18.76 22.75
C LEU A 47 -35.39 19.34 22.17
N SER A 48 -35.68 20.64 22.37
CA SER A 48 -35.67 21.66 21.30
C SER A 48 -35.86 23.11 21.82
N ALA A 49 -35.42 24.08 21.00
CA ALA A 49 -35.44 25.54 21.15
C ALA A 49 -36.88 26.15 21.09
N ASP A 50 -37.17 27.45 21.24
CA ASP A 50 -36.44 28.72 21.47
C ASP A 50 -37.50 29.69 22.11
N THR A 51 -37.27 30.85 22.72
CA THR A 51 -36.58 32.09 22.26
C THR A 51 -36.32 33.04 23.45
N ALA A 52 -35.44 34.03 23.24
CA ALA A 52 -35.12 35.20 24.08
C ALA A 52 -34.07 34.95 25.19
N THR A 53 -32.90 35.58 24.99
CA THR A 53 -31.64 35.37 25.71
C THR A 53 -31.57 36.06 27.08
N PRO A 54 -31.25 35.31 28.15
CA PRO A 54 -30.30 35.82 29.15
C PRO A 54 -29.31 34.72 29.63
N PRO A 55 -28.61 34.92 30.77
CA PRO A 55 -27.16 34.97 30.85
C PRO A 55 -26.43 33.62 30.78
N ARG A 56 -25.12 33.66 30.49
CA ARG A 56 -24.23 32.48 30.42
C ARG A 56 -24.35 31.59 31.66
N GLY A 57 -24.85 30.36 31.46
CA GLY A 57 -24.85 29.28 32.43
C GLY A 57 -23.44 28.78 32.78
N PRO A 58 -23.34 27.80 33.72
CA PRO A 58 -22.05 27.38 34.27
C PRO A 58 -21.12 26.81 33.19
N LEU A 59 -19.84 27.17 33.32
CA LEU A 59 -18.79 26.87 32.35
C LEU A 59 -18.75 25.38 31.97
N SER A 60 -18.80 25.12 30.66
CA SER A 60 -18.38 23.86 30.06
C SER A 60 -16.99 23.44 30.58
N PRO A 61 -16.67 22.14 30.64
CA PRO A 61 -15.30 21.72 30.92
C PRO A 61 -14.37 22.41 29.93
N SER A 62 -13.44 23.22 30.43
CA SER A 62 -12.51 23.96 29.59
C SER A 62 -11.56 22.98 28.92
N VAL A 63 -11.92 22.61 27.69
CA VAL A 63 -10.91 22.28 26.68
C VAL A 63 -10.00 23.50 26.65
N HIS A 64 -8.83 23.39 27.28
CA HIS A 64 -7.72 24.27 26.95
C HIS A 64 -7.26 23.81 25.58
N ASP A 65 -7.90 24.36 24.56
CA ASP A 65 -7.31 24.47 23.24
C ASP A 65 -6.02 25.27 23.46
N TYR A 66 -4.89 24.58 23.38
CA TYR A 66 -3.58 25.23 23.42
C TYR A 66 -3.48 26.04 22.12
N GLU A 67 -3.69 27.36 22.21
CA GLU A 67 -3.55 28.26 21.08
C GLU A 67 -2.15 28.14 20.47
N LEU A 68 -2.00 28.50 19.18
CA LEU A 68 -0.77 28.33 18.40
C LEU A 68 0.50 29.00 18.97
N GLN A 69 0.39 29.78 20.05
CA GLN A 69 1.49 30.59 20.59
C GLN A 69 2.50 29.80 21.45
N ASP A 70 2.17 28.60 21.91
CA ASP A 70 2.95 27.88 22.93
C ASP A 70 3.97 26.84 22.40
N ILE A 71 4.11 26.64 21.09
CA ILE A 71 5.14 25.75 20.50
C ILE A 71 6.21 26.58 19.80
N HIS A 72 7.47 26.32 20.16
CA HIS A 72 8.62 27.01 19.59
C HIS A 72 9.61 26.02 18.99
N LEU A 73 10.14 26.38 17.82
CA LEU A 73 11.19 25.62 17.14
C LEU A 73 12.53 26.28 17.40
N GLU A 74 13.41 25.54 18.08
CA GLU A 74 14.79 25.97 18.30
C GLU A 74 15.70 25.21 17.33
N ARG A 75 16.47 25.93 16.52
CA ARG A 75 17.45 25.30 15.63
C ARG A 75 18.66 24.84 16.43
N ILE A 76 19.10 23.62 16.20
CA ILE A 76 20.35 23.12 16.80
C ILE A 76 21.54 23.89 16.22
N HIS A 77 22.42 24.35 17.10
CA HIS A 77 23.68 24.98 16.72
C HIS A 77 24.80 23.93 16.71
N PHE A 78 25.57 23.89 15.62
CA PHE A 78 26.73 23.03 15.44
C PHE A 78 27.97 23.92 15.39
N ALA A 79 28.90 23.77 16.33
CA ALA A 79 30.10 24.62 16.37
C ALA A 79 31.16 24.21 15.34
N SER A 80 31.16 22.94 14.94
CA SER A 80 32.04 22.40 13.90
C SER A 80 31.29 21.47 12.94
N ASN A 81 31.71 21.49 11.66
CA ASN A 81 31.21 20.63 10.57
C ASN A 81 29.66 20.42 10.54
N PRO A 82 28.85 21.49 10.42
CA PRO A 82 27.38 21.37 10.37
C PRO A 82 26.92 20.46 9.22
N PRO A 83 25.84 19.68 9.39
CA PRO A 83 25.37 18.77 8.36
C PRO A 83 24.88 19.55 7.14
N SER A 84 25.29 19.13 5.94
CA SER A 84 24.97 19.84 4.70
C SER A 84 23.50 19.69 4.29
N HIS A 85 23.03 18.45 4.33
CA HIS A 85 21.76 17.92 3.84
C HIS A 85 21.32 16.75 4.76
N PRO A 86 20.95 17.02 6.03
CA PRO A 86 20.54 15.98 6.98
C PRO A 86 19.24 15.29 6.51
N LEU A 87 19.31 14.00 6.19
CA LEU A 87 18.18 13.23 5.64
C LEU A 87 17.42 12.42 6.69
N THR A 88 18.15 11.84 7.64
CA THR A 88 17.64 11.08 8.78
C THR A 88 18.57 11.28 9.97
N PHE A 89 18.07 11.10 11.19
CA PHE A 89 18.85 11.18 12.40
C PHE A 89 18.26 10.33 13.53
N LYS A 90 19.10 9.99 14.52
CA LYS A 90 18.67 9.46 15.82
C LYS A 90 19.42 10.15 16.96
N VAL A 91 18.74 10.33 18.09
CA VAL A 91 19.38 10.73 19.36
C VAL A 91 19.57 9.48 20.19
N ASP A 92 20.81 9.12 20.53
CA ASP A 92 21.09 7.91 21.29
C ASP A 92 20.89 8.09 22.80
N HIS A 93 21.07 7.00 23.56
CA HIS A 93 20.93 7.02 25.02
C HIS A 93 21.98 7.88 25.76
N ARG A 94 23.08 8.26 25.09
CA ARG A 94 24.14 9.14 25.61
C ARG A 94 23.88 10.62 25.33
N GLN A 95 22.84 10.96 24.56
CA GLN A 95 22.58 12.29 23.97
C GLN A 95 23.51 12.61 22.78
N LYS A 96 24.13 11.62 22.14
CA LYS A 96 24.81 11.84 20.86
C LYS A 96 23.77 11.89 19.73
N LEU A 97 23.99 12.80 18.79
CA LEU A 97 23.12 12.99 17.63
C LEU A 97 23.78 12.35 16.41
N TRP A 98 23.23 11.21 15.98
CA TRP A 98 23.68 10.45 14.82
C TRP A 98 22.91 10.94 13.61
N VAL A 99 23.59 11.53 12.62
CA VAL A 99 22.96 12.16 11.45
C VAL A 99 23.45 11.47 10.18
N VAL A 100 22.53 11.03 9.33
CA VAL A 100 22.88 10.71 7.93
C VAL A 100 22.82 12.00 7.14
N ASP A 101 23.96 12.39 6.59
CA ASP A 101 24.13 13.59 5.79
C ASP A 101 24.47 13.20 4.34
N GLN A 102 23.86 13.89 3.38
CA GLN A 102 24.17 13.71 1.96
C GLN A 102 25.24 14.70 1.52
N LEU A 103 26.41 14.18 1.11
CA LEU A 103 27.48 14.99 0.55
C LEU A 103 27.08 15.49 -0.85
N LYS A 104 27.36 16.77 -1.15
CA LYS A 104 26.98 17.40 -2.42
C LYS A 104 27.78 16.86 -3.62
N PRO A 105 27.09 16.51 -4.72
CA PRO A 105 27.48 17.07 -6.01
C PRO A 105 26.28 17.70 -6.76
N ALA A 106 26.44 18.98 -7.13
CA ALA A 106 25.66 19.74 -8.12
C ALA A 106 24.17 19.38 -8.34
N ILE A 107 23.28 19.99 -7.53
CA ILE A 107 21.82 20.04 -7.78
C ILE A 107 21.49 20.47 -9.23
N ASN A 108 22.31 21.34 -9.82
CA ASN A 108 22.13 21.88 -11.18
C ASN A 108 22.47 20.88 -12.32
N LEU A 109 23.02 19.69 -12.03
CA LEU A 109 23.42 18.70 -13.05
C LEU A 109 22.42 17.55 -13.23
N VAL A 110 21.47 17.38 -12.30
CA VAL A 110 20.50 16.27 -12.31
C VAL A 110 19.33 16.55 -13.26
N GLN A 111 18.76 17.77 -13.21
CA GLN A 111 17.60 18.13 -14.05
C GLN A 111 17.88 18.13 -15.56
N SER A 112 19.13 18.32 -15.99
CA SER A 112 19.51 18.30 -17.41
C SER A 112 19.69 16.88 -17.96
N ARG A 113 20.13 15.92 -17.15
CA ARG A 113 20.43 14.53 -17.58
C ARG A 113 19.26 13.56 -17.48
N ILE A 114 18.28 13.82 -16.61
CA ILE A 114 17.02 13.04 -16.58
C ILE A 114 16.28 13.14 -17.93
N LYS A 115 16.40 14.27 -18.65
CA LYS A 115 15.85 14.43 -20.01
C LYS A 115 16.61 13.67 -21.10
N SER A 116 17.80 13.13 -20.83
CA SER A 116 18.66 12.47 -21.83
C SER A 116 18.87 10.96 -21.58
N GLY A 117 18.11 10.35 -20.67
CA GLY A 117 18.13 8.89 -20.46
C GLY A 117 19.46 8.30 -19.95
N GLN A 118 20.33 9.13 -19.36
CA GLN A 118 21.59 8.65 -18.76
C GLN A 118 21.35 8.20 -17.31
N THR A 119 22.11 7.18 -16.88
CA THR A 119 22.11 6.69 -15.51
C THR A 119 22.44 7.80 -14.50
N SER A 120 21.65 7.86 -13.43
CA SER A 120 21.81 8.82 -12.35
C SER A 120 23.20 8.74 -11.70
N PRO A 121 23.79 9.88 -11.26
CA PRO A 121 25.07 9.86 -10.58
C PRO A 121 24.95 9.17 -9.21
N GLU A 122 25.95 8.37 -8.85
CA GLU A 122 26.08 7.84 -7.50
C GLU A 122 26.14 8.98 -6.48
N LYS A 123 25.35 8.91 -5.40
CA LYS A 123 25.40 9.90 -4.31
C LYS A 123 26.23 9.36 -3.17
N ARG A 124 27.00 10.24 -2.55
CA ARG A 124 27.79 9.94 -1.36
C ARG A 124 27.03 10.36 -0.12
N PHE A 125 27.04 9.50 0.88
CA PHE A 125 26.41 9.70 2.17
C PHE A 125 27.43 9.45 3.28
N GLN A 126 27.22 10.10 4.41
CA GLN A 126 28.02 9.92 5.61
C GLN A 126 27.12 9.79 6.84
N ILE A 127 27.54 9.02 7.84
CA ILE A 127 26.98 9.10 9.19
C ILE A 127 27.93 9.97 10.01
N VAL A 128 27.43 11.06 10.57
CA VAL A 128 28.18 11.94 11.46
C VAL A 128 27.59 11.86 12.86
N ILE A 129 28.46 11.60 13.85
CA ILE A 129 28.13 11.66 15.27
C ILE A 129 28.46 13.06 15.75
N TYR A 130 27.47 13.74 16.31
CA TYR A 130 27.65 15.01 17.00
C TYR A 130 27.50 14.81 18.52
N GLU A 131 28.38 15.42 19.29
CA GLU A 131 28.33 15.39 20.76
C GLU A 131 28.31 16.82 21.33
N ASP A 132 27.36 17.06 22.25
CA ASP A 132 27.28 18.23 23.14
C ASP A 132 28.05 17.87 24.42
N LEU A 133 29.19 18.55 24.64
CA LEU A 133 30.14 18.28 25.70
C LEU A 133 29.88 19.10 26.97
N ASP A 134 29.39 20.34 26.83
CA ASP A 134 29.20 21.26 27.95
C ASP A 134 27.76 21.35 28.49
N GLY A 135 26.81 20.74 27.78
CA GLY A 135 25.40 20.62 28.15
C GLY A 135 24.57 21.88 27.87
N LYS A 136 25.10 22.86 27.12
CA LYS A 136 24.41 24.13 26.78
C LYS A 136 23.71 24.10 25.43
N GLU A 137 23.38 22.91 24.93
CA GLU A 137 22.51 22.68 23.76
C GLU A 137 23.13 23.08 22.40
N GLY A 138 24.46 23.19 22.36
CA GLY A 138 25.25 23.28 21.13
C GLY A 138 26.10 22.02 20.97
N TYR A 139 26.18 21.48 19.76
CA TYR A 139 27.05 20.33 19.48
C TYR A 139 28.42 20.85 19.04
N GLU A 140 29.43 20.74 19.90
CA GLU A 140 30.75 21.31 19.61
C GLU A 140 31.60 20.40 18.73
N THR A 141 31.45 19.09 18.87
CA THR A 141 32.24 18.10 18.14
C THR A 141 31.42 17.35 17.10
N ALA A 142 32.07 17.02 15.99
CA ALA A 142 31.55 16.22 14.89
C ALA A 142 32.57 15.15 14.51
N ARG A 143 32.16 13.88 14.44
CA ARG A 143 32.99 12.74 14.04
C ARG A 143 32.31 11.99 12.91
N ILE A 144 33.02 11.75 11.81
CA ILE A 144 32.52 10.90 10.72
C ILE A 144 32.66 9.45 11.17
N PHE A 145 31.53 8.76 11.33
CA PHE A 145 31.45 7.37 11.74
C PHE A 145 31.74 6.43 10.57
N ILE A 146 31.12 6.71 9.41
CA ILE A 146 31.33 5.99 8.15
C ILE A 146 30.89 6.87 6.97
N GLU A 147 31.55 6.71 5.82
CA GLU A 147 31.09 7.22 4.52
C GLU A 147 30.76 6.05 3.58
N TRP A 148 29.81 6.24 2.68
CA TRP A 148 29.53 5.29 1.60
C TRP A 148 28.97 5.96 0.35
N THR A 149 28.95 5.20 -0.74
CA THR A 149 28.37 5.59 -2.02
C THR A 149 27.19 4.67 -2.32
N GLU A 150 26.07 5.24 -2.75
CA GLU A 150 24.83 4.52 -3.07
C GLU A 150 24.60 4.54 -4.59
N LYS A 151 24.39 3.37 -5.17
CA LYS A 151 24.18 3.18 -6.61
C LYS A 151 22.75 3.56 -7.01
N HIS A 152 21.78 3.21 -6.17
CA HIS A 152 20.35 3.38 -6.43
C HIS A 152 19.79 4.68 -5.84
N SER A 153 20.63 5.71 -5.81
CA SER A 153 20.49 6.89 -4.96
C SER A 153 19.33 7.84 -5.30
N ASP A 154 18.66 7.65 -6.43
CA ASP A 154 17.50 8.44 -6.86
C ASP A 154 16.17 7.93 -6.30
N LEU A 155 16.14 6.75 -5.67
CA LEU A 155 14.89 6.13 -5.26
C LEU A 155 14.44 6.57 -3.86
N LEU A 156 15.27 6.43 -2.81
CA LEU A 156 14.86 6.70 -1.42
C LEU A 156 15.99 7.25 -0.51
N LYS A 157 15.59 7.84 0.63
CA LYS A 157 16.51 8.29 1.69
C LYS A 157 17.00 7.08 2.53
N PRO A 158 18.30 6.97 2.87
CA PRO A 158 18.76 5.99 3.84
C PRO A 158 18.14 6.21 5.23
N VAL A 159 18.09 5.16 6.05
CA VAL A 159 17.56 5.19 7.42
C VAL A 159 18.47 4.48 8.41
N ILE A 160 18.52 4.95 9.66
CA ILE A 160 19.36 4.36 10.71
C ILE A 160 18.60 4.01 11.99
N PHE A 161 19.04 2.96 12.66
CA PHE A 161 18.65 2.61 14.03
C PHE A 161 19.90 2.30 14.85
N VAL A 162 20.02 2.88 16.06
CA VAL A 162 21.24 2.82 16.90
C VAL A 162 20.92 2.17 18.24
N ASP A 163 21.67 1.12 18.61
CA ASP A 163 21.49 0.33 19.83
C ASP A 163 22.84 -0.11 20.43
N GLU A 164 23.26 0.58 21.50
CA GLU A 164 24.47 0.26 22.29
C GLU A 164 25.75 -0.06 21.50
N GLY A 165 26.08 0.74 20.48
CA GLY A 165 27.28 0.58 19.64
C GLY A 165 27.04 -0.15 18.31
N LEU A 166 25.85 -0.72 18.13
CA LEU A 166 25.39 -1.24 16.84
C LEU A 166 24.58 -0.16 16.10
N VAL A 167 24.90 0.04 14.83
CA VAL A 167 24.17 0.90 13.90
C VAL A 167 23.64 0.04 12.76
N TYR A 168 22.32 -0.10 12.69
CA TYR A 168 21.65 -0.72 11.55
C TYR A 168 21.37 0.36 10.52
N LEU A 169 21.89 0.19 9.31
CA LEU A 169 21.76 1.09 8.17
C LEU A 169 20.90 0.41 7.10
N GLY A 170 19.75 1.00 6.81
CA GLY A 170 18.88 0.61 5.71
C GLY A 170 19.08 1.56 4.52
N THR A 171 19.26 1.02 3.33
CA THR A 171 19.41 1.80 2.09
C THR A 171 18.57 1.21 0.95
N ALA A 172 18.73 1.74 -0.26
CA ALA A 172 18.18 1.11 -1.45
C ALA A 172 18.80 -0.29 -1.67
N SER A 173 20.12 -0.40 -1.58
CA SER A 173 20.89 -1.63 -1.80
C SER A 173 20.73 -2.74 -0.76
N GLY A 174 20.16 -2.48 0.43
CA GLY A 174 20.10 -3.53 1.45
C GLY A 174 19.88 -3.06 2.89
N LEU A 175 20.16 -3.99 3.81
CA LEU A 175 20.22 -3.78 5.26
C LEU A 175 21.62 -4.18 5.76
N THR A 176 22.33 -3.26 6.38
CA THR A 176 23.68 -3.46 6.92
C THR A 176 23.67 -3.28 8.44
N VAL A 177 24.46 -4.07 9.16
CA VAL A 177 24.85 -3.77 10.55
C VAL A 177 26.30 -3.30 10.60
N ILE A 178 26.53 -2.24 11.37
CA ILE A 178 27.84 -1.63 11.60
C ILE A 178 28.08 -1.62 13.11
N HIS A 179 29.27 -1.99 13.55
CA HIS A 179 29.63 -2.09 14.97
C HIS A 179 30.81 -1.17 15.29
N ASP A 180 30.61 -0.35 16.32
CA ASP A 180 31.62 0.40 17.06
C ASP A 180 32.02 -0.46 18.28
N ILE A 181 33.12 -1.20 18.17
CA ILE A 181 33.54 -2.21 19.16
C ILE A 181 34.24 -1.52 20.34
N ASP A 182 35.11 -0.55 20.07
CA ASP A 182 35.86 0.18 21.09
C ASP A 182 35.15 1.43 21.63
N GLN A 183 34.10 1.88 20.94
CA GLN A 183 33.27 3.05 21.28
C GLN A 183 33.98 4.40 21.08
N ASP A 184 34.99 4.48 20.21
CA ASP A 184 35.66 5.73 19.82
C ASP A 184 34.79 6.64 18.92
N GLY A 185 33.72 6.10 18.35
CA GLY A 185 32.83 6.80 17.42
C GLY A 185 33.17 6.58 15.95
N LYS A 186 33.81 5.47 15.58
CA LYS A 186 34.05 5.02 14.20
C LYS A 186 33.54 3.60 13.96
N ALA A 187 33.36 3.24 12.70
CA ALA A 187 32.98 1.89 12.30
C ALA A 187 34.18 0.94 12.28
N ASP A 188 34.21 -0.06 13.18
CA ASP A 188 35.21 -1.14 13.18
C ASP A 188 34.83 -2.28 12.22
N LEU A 189 33.57 -2.72 12.31
CA LEU A 189 33.05 -3.86 11.56
C LEU A 189 31.79 -3.47 10.81
N LYS A 190 31.78 -3.66 9.50
CA LYS A 190 30.60 -3.58 8.64
C LYS A 190 30.24 -4.99 8.15
N ARG A 191 28.98 -5.39 8.29
CA ARG A 191 28.45 -6.63 7.72
C ARG A 191 27.07 -6.40 7.14
N ASP A 192 26.90 -6.70 5.86
CA ASP A 192 25.59 -6.67 5.22
C ASP A 192 24.75 -7.86 5.73
N LEU A 193 23.53 -7.57 6.19
CA LEU A 193 22.56 -8.56 6.67
C LEU A 193 21.63 -9.02 5.54
N ILE A 194 21.37 -8.13 4.58
CA ILE A 194 20.69 -8.40 3.31
C ILE A 194 21.41 -7.59 2.23
N SER A 195 21.88 -8.25 1.17
CA SER A 195 22.71 -7.64 0.12
C SER A 195 22.06 -7.66 -1.27
N GLU A 196 22.53 -6.82 -2.19
CA GLU A 196 22.08 -6.81 -3.60
C GLU A 196 22.18 -8.18 -4.27
N ALA A 197 23.24 -8.95 -3.95
CA ALA A 197 23.46 -10.27 -4.53
C ALA A 197 22.39 -11.30 -4.12
N GLU A 198 21.70 -11.10 -3.00
CA GLU A 198 20.66 -12.00 -2.49
C GLU A 198 19.27 -11.75 -3.11
N TYR A 199 19.05 -10.59 -3.73
CA TYR A 199 17.79 -10.27 -4.43
C TYR A 199 17.93 -10.05 -5.95
N VAL A 200 19.16 -9.89 -6.49
CA VAL A 200 19.36 -9.63 -7.93
C VAL A 200 19.64 -10.91 -8.74
N LYS A 201 18.57 -11.43 -9.34
CA LYS A 201 18.57 -11.78 -10.77
C LYS A 201 17.61 -10.84 -11.51
N GLY A 202 18.09 -9.65 -11.87
CA GLY A 202 17.40 -8.71 -12.79
C GLY A 202 16.22 -7.90 -12.23
N HIS A 203 16.19 -7.57 -10.93
CA HIS A 203 15.07 -6.88 -10.28
C HIS A 203 15.50 -5.61 -9.51
N SER A 204 14.51 -4.79 -9.13
CA SER A 204 14.64 -3.51 -8.40
C SER A 204 15.31 -3.61 -7.01
N PRO A 205 15.74 -2.48 -6.40
CA PRO A 205 16.41 -2.45 -5.09
C PRO A 205 15.47 -2.61 -3.88
N LEU A 206 15.96 -3.23 -2.80
CA LEU A 206 15.21 -3.57 -1.57
C LEU A 206 14.49 -2.38 -0.92
N ASN A 207 15.14 -1.21 -0.89
CA ASN A 207 14.56 0.03 -0.42
C ASN A 207 14.03 -0.05 1.04
N VAL A 208 14.94 -0.13 2.01
CA VAL A 208 14.57 -0.11 3.44
C VAL A 208 14.20 1.33 3.87
N THR A 209 13.01 1.51 4.43
CA THR A 209 12.43 2.84 4.76
C THR A 209 12.24 3.10 6.25
N ALA A 210 12.30 2.08 7.11
CA ALA A 210 12.40 2.19 8.57
C ALA A 210 12.98 0.92 9.20
N ILE A 211 13.58 1.10 10.39
CA ILE A 211 14.16 0.05 11.23
C ILE A 211 13.81 0.35 12.69
N THR A 212 13.40 -0.67 13.46
CA THR A 212 13.12 -0.55 14.89
C THR A 212 13.39 -1.87 15.64
N LYS A 213 13.54 -1.82 16.97
CA LYS A 213 13.76 -3.01 17.82
C LYS A 213 12.50 -3.35 18.60
N GLY A 214 12.05 -4.60 18.47
CA GLY A 214 10.88 -5.11 19.17
C GLY A 214 11.12 -5.47 20.64
N PRO A 215 10.05 -5.70 21.43
CA PRO A 215 10.14 -6.01 22.86
C PRO A 215 10.97 -7.27 23.15
N PHE A 216 10.95 -8.25 22.25
CA PHE A 216 11.77 -9.47 22.32
C PHE A 216 13.14 -9.33 21.63
N GLY A 217 13.65 -8.12 21.42
CA GLY A 217 15.02 -7.88 20.94
C GLY A 217 15.25 -8.05 19.43
N TRP A 218 14.35 -8.76 18.74
CA TRP A 218 14.31 -8.85 17.27
C TRP A 218 14.27 -7.47 16.61
N ILE A 219 14.98 -7.31 15.51
CA ILE A 219 14.98 -6.11 14.67
C ILE A 219 13.86 -6.26 13.64
N PHE A 220 13.09 -5.19 13.42
CA PHE A 220 12.01 -5.09 12.45
C PHE A 220 12.38 -4.03 11.42
N PHE A 221 12.11 -4.30 10.15
CA PHE A 221 12.40 -3.38 9.05
C PHE A 221 11.36 -3.48 7.93
N THR A 222 11.23 -2.43 7.15
CA THR A 222 10.38 -2.38 5.95
C THR A 222 11.16 -2.73 4.69
N SER A 223 10.43 -3.13 3.65
CA SER A 223 10.85 -3.10 2.25
C SER A 223 9.85 -2.29 1.44
N PHE A 224 10.28 -1.60 0.40
CA PHE A 224 9.45 -0.77 -0.47
C PHE A 224 9.55 -1.33 -1.90
N ASP A 225 8.42 -1.50 -2.58
CA ASP A 225 8.32 -2.20 -3.88
C ASP A 225 8.82 -3.65 -3.91
N HIS A 226 9.08 -4.26 -2.77
CA HIS A 226 9.51 -5.65 -2.68
C HIS A 226 8.76 -6.41 -1.59
N ASP A 227 8.21 -7.56 -1.95
CA ASP A 227 7.98 -8.65 -1.01
C ASP A 227 9.21 -9.56 -1.12
N LEU A 228 10.15 -9.46 -0.17
CA LEU A 228 11.19 -10.48 0.02
C LEU A 228 10.50 -11.77 0.50
N GLY A 229 9.90 -12.54 -0.41
CA GLY A 229 9.15 -13.76 -0.10
C GLY A 229 9.98 -14.92 0.47
N HIS A 230 11.19 -14.61 0.96
CA HIS A 230 12.42 -15.38 0.87
C HIS A 230 13.54 -14.65 1.66
N LEU A 231 14.71 -15.19 2.02
CA LEU A 231 15.23 -16.57 2.06
C LEU A 231 14.92 -17.45 0.84
N GLU A 232 15.76 -17.26 -0.18
CA GLU A 232 15.70 -17.76 -1.57
C GLU A 232 14.43 -17.52 -2.41
N LEU A 233 14.53 -16.44 -3.21
CA LEU A 233 14.07 -16.30 -4.58
C LEU A 233 12.60 -16.65 -4.91
N SER A 234 11.77 -15.62 -4.88
CA SER A 234 10.61 -15.47 -5.77
C SER A 234 10.32 -13.98 -5.93
N PRO A 235 9.86 -13.46 -7.09
CA PRO A 235 9.12 -12.21 -7.07
C PRO A 235 7.98 -12.34 -6.05
N SER A 236 7.42 -11.22 -5.59
CA SER A 236 6.11 -11.22 -4.91
C SER A 236 5.19 -12.25 -5.57
N ASP A 237 4.84 -13.33 -4.88
CA ASP A 237 4.29 -14.54 -5.53
C ASP A 237 2.90 -14.32 -6.16
N SER A 238 2.35 -13.13 -5.93
CA SER A 238 1.23 -12.48 -6.59
C SER A 238 1.48 -12.03 -8.05
N GLY A 239 2.73 -11.98 -8.52
CA GLY A 239 3.15 -11.23 -9.70
C GLY A 239 3.18 -9.71 -9.51
N TYR A 240 2.84 -9.22 -8.31
CA TYR A 240 2.68 -7.79 -8.01
C TYR A 240 3.57 -7.38 -6.83
N PRO A 241 4.68 -6.65 -7.06
CA PRO A 241 5.51 -6.16 -5.97
C PRO A 241 4.65 -5.37 -4.99
N ALA A 242 4.72 -5.78 -3.72
CA ALA A 242 3.93 -5.27 -2.64
C ALA A 242 4.84 -5.14 -1.43
N SER A 243 4.98 -3.92 -0.95
CA SER A 243 5.85 -3.60 0.18
C SER A 243 5.45 -4.39 1.43
N ALA A 244 6.44 -4.72 2.25
CA ALA A 244 6.30 -5.66 3.35
C ALA A 244 7.05 -5.21 4.61
N ILE A 245 6.73 -5.87 5.73
CA ILE A 245 7.46 -5.73 7.00
C ILE A 245 8.09 -7.07 7.32
N PHE A 246 9.36 -7.04 7.68
CA PHE A 246 10.17 -8.18 8.08
C PHE A 246 10.66 -8.02 9.52
N LYS A 247 11.11 -9.13 10.10
CA LYS A 247 11.94 -9.14 11.29
C LYS A 247 13.08 -10.14 11.18
N CYS A 248 14.17 -9.90 11.90
CA CYS A 248 15.29 -10.82 12.08
C CYS A 248 15.79 -10.77 13.53
N LEU A 249 16.65 -11.71 13.90
CA LEU A 249 17.45 -11.60 15.12
C LEU A 249 18.47 -10.45 14.98
N PRO A 250 19.05 -9.92 16.07
CA PRO A 250 20.05 -8.83 16.01
C PRO A 250 21.26 -9.13 15.13
N ASP A 251 21.60 -10.40 14.93
CA ASP A 251 22.65 -10.86 14.02
C ASP A 251 22.18 -11.01 12.56
N GLY A 252 20.99 -10.54 12.21
CA GLY A 252 20.36 -10.66 10.89
C GLY A 252 19.82 -12.05 10.55
N SER A 253 20.08 -13.07 11.38
CA SER A 253 19.59 -14.42 11.12
C SER A 253 18.07 -14.54 11.31
N SER A 254 17.50 -15.64 10.82
CA SER A 254 16.08 -15.96 10.99
C SER A 254 15.12 -14.89 10.45
N ILE A 255 15.40 -14.33 9.27
CA ILE A 255 14.51 -13.38 8.59
C ILE A 255 13.12 -13.99 8.41
N GLN A 256 12.09 -13.29 8.89
CA GLN A 256 10.69 -13.72 8.85
C GLN A 256 9.79 -12.57 8.39
N LYS A 257 8.91 -12.85 7.43
CA LYS A 257 7.88 -11.92 6.99
C LYS A 257 6.80 -11.74 8.06
N ILE A 258 6.39 -10.50 8.30
CA ILE A 258 5.35 -10.12 9.25
C ILE A 258 4.06 -9.77 8.52
N ALA A 259 4.11 -8.86 7.56
CA ALA A 259 2.94 -8.40 6.81
C ALA A 259 3.32 -7.97 5.39
N THR A 260 2.34 -7.96 4.48
CA THR A 260 2.47 -7.58 3.06
C THR A 260 1.37 -6.60 2.65
N GLY A 261 1.40 -6.14 1.40
CA GLY A 261 0.30 -5.35 0.82
C GLY A 261 0.20 -3.94 1.39
N LEU A 262 1.32 -3.39 1.87
CA LEU A 262 1.41 -2.00 2.29
C LEU A 262 1.77 -1.13 1.08
N ASN A 263 1.20 0.08 0.99
CA ASN A 263 1.59 1.07 -0.01
C ASN A 263 2.68 1.96 0.57
N HIS A 264 3.92 1.78 0.12
CA HIS A 264 5.05 2.57 0.60
C HIS A 264 5.07 2.69 2.15
N PRO A 265 5.18 1.56 2.88
CA PRO A 265 5.26 1.58 4.32
C PRO A 265 6.50 2.36 4.71
N GLU A 266 6.31 3.30 5.60
CA GLU A 266 7.31 4.33 5.82
C GLU A 266 7.99 4.16 7.18
N ASP A 267 7.25 4.14 8.28
CA ASP A 267 7.82 4.18 9.63
C ASP A 267 7.35 2.99 10.49
N LEU A 268 8.07 2.66 11.57
CA LEU A 268 7.83 1.47 12.41
C LEU A 268 8.01 1.77 13.89
N ILE A 269 6.96 1.57 14.69
CA ILE A 269 7.02 1.83 16.12
C ILE A 269 6.27 0.81 16.97
N PHE A 270 6.83 0.50 18.14
CA PHE A 270 6.19 -0.33 19.16
C PHE A 270 5.56 0.53 20.26
N ASP A 271 4.42 0.10 20.78
CA ASP A 271 3.81 0.69 21.98
C ASP A 271 4.32 0.05 23.29
N ALA A 272 3.82 0.53 24.44
CA ALA A 272 4.19 0.04 25.76
C ALA A 272 3.86 -1.44 26.03
N TYR A 273 3.06 -2.07 25.17
CA TYR A 273 2.59 -3.45 25.26
C TYR A 273 3.11 -4.33 24.11
N GLY A 274 4.06 -3.84 23.31
CA GLY A 274 4.68 -4.60 22.23
C GLY A 274 3.81 -4.74 20.97
N ASN A 275 2.80 -3.89 20.79
CA ASN A 275 2.02 -3.80 19.55
C ASN A 275 2.78 -2.96 18.52
N LEU A 276 2.93 -3.48 17.30
CA LEU A 276 3.63 -2.81 16.20
C LEU A 276 2.66 -1.94 15.39
N PHE A 277 3.08 -0.72 15.06
CA PHE A 277 2.36 0.20 14.19
C PHE A 277 3.25 0.68 13.04
N THR A 278 2.62 0.98 11.90
CA THR A 278 3.26 1.59 10.72
C THR A 278 2.37 2.67 10.10
N SER A 279 2.91 3.49 9.20
CA SER A 279 2.09 4.26 8.25
C SER A 279 2.45 3.92 6.81
N ASP A 280 1.48 4.11 5.92
CA ASP A 280 1.59 3.84 4.49
C ASP A 280 0.76 4.88 3.70
N GLU A 281 0.97 5.03 2.39
CA GLU A 281 0.32 6.07 1.57
C GLU A 281 -1.16 5.79 1.21
N GLY A 282 -1.73 4.66 1.65
CA GLY A 282 -3.11 4.27 1.37
C GLY A 282 -3.34 3.81 -0.07
N LYS A 283 -4.57 3.95 -0.59
CA LYS A 283 -4.93 3.60 -1.97
C LYS A 283 -4.60 4.74 -2.92
N GLU A 284 -4.16 4.46 -4.15
CA GLU A 284 -3.81 5.54 -5.09
C GLU A 284 -5.04 6.40 -5.45
N THR A 285 -6.22 5.78 -5.53
CA THR A 285 -7.48 6.47 -5.85
C THR A 285 -7.96 7.42 -4.74
N THR A 286 -7.44 7.29 -3.51
CA THR A 286 -7.80 8.16 -2.38
C THR A 286 -6.65 9.06 -1.93
N ARG A 287 -5.40 8.60 -2.09
CA ARG A 287 -4.17 9.21 -1.53
C ARG A 287 -4.30 9.58 -0.05
N LYS A 288 -5.07 8.79 0.69
CA LYS A 288 -5.32 8.96 2.13
C LYS A 288 -4.40 8.02 2.92
N PRO A 289 -3.30 8.54 3.48
CA PRO A 289 -2.32 7.74 4.18
C PRO A 289 -2.91 7.15 5.46
N ARG A 290 -2.49 5.93 5.80
CA ARG A 290 -3.09 5.09 6.83
C ARG A 290 -2.14 4.96 8.01
N PHE A 291 -2.65 5.07 9.23
CA PHE A 291 -1.98 4.53 10.42
C PHE A 291 -2.50 3.10 10.67
N ILE A 292 -1.60 2.13 10.80
CA ILE A 292 -1.92 0.70 10.73
C ILE A 292 -1.39 -0.03 11.96
N TYR A 293 -2.26 -0.76 12.66
CA TYR A 293 -1.84 -1.79 13.63
C TYR A 293 -1.41 -3.04 12.85
N VAL A 294 -0.12 -3.41 12.98
CA VAL A 294 0.51 -4.51 12.24
C VAL A 294 0.31 -5.82 12.98
N THR A 295 -0.39 -6.77 12.34
CA THR A 295 -0.61 -8.13 12.86
C THR A 295 0.14 -9.17 12.03
N GLN A 296 0.47 -10.30 12.65
CA GLN A 296 1.24 -11.36 11.98
C GLN A 296 0.42 -11.98 10.84
N GLY A 297 1.05 -12.09 9.66
CA GLY A 297 0.50 -12.75 8.49
C GLY A 297 -0.47 -11.90 7.68
N ALA A 298 -0.74 -10.66 8.08
CA ALA A 298 -1.69 -9.76 7.45
C ALA A 298 -1.25 -9.27 6.06
N ASP A 299 -2.23 -8.96 5.21
CA ASP A 299 -2.05 -8.43 3.85
C ASP A 299 -2.94 -7.19 3.65
N TYR A 300 -2.36 -6.00 3.67
CA TYR A 300 -3.10 -4.73 3.64
C TYR A 300 -3.59 -4.33 2.23
N GLY A 301 -3.42 -5.21 1.24
CA GLY A 301 -4.10 -5.22 -0.06
C GLY A 301 -3.57 -4.30 -1.15
N TYR A 302 -2.57 -3.47 -0.89
CA TYR A 302 -1.94 -2.67 -1.95
C TYR A 302 -1.23 -3.55 -2.98
N ARG A 303 -1.37 -3.19 -4.25
CA ARG A 303 -0.77 -3.79 -5.45
C ARG A 303 -0.53 -2.65 -6.46
N LYS A 304 0.41 -2.83 -7.39
CA LYS A 304 1.03 -1.78 -8.23
C LYS A 304 0.07 -0.84 -9.02
N PRO A 305 0.52 0.40 -9.36
CA PRO A 305 -0.29 1.47 -10.01
C PRO A 305 -0.84 1.19 -11.41
N ASP A 306 -0.22 0.30 -12.19
CA ASP A 306 -0.56 0.05 -13.60
C ASP A 306 -1.72 -0.94 -13.80
N HIS A 307 -2.22 -1.51 -12.71
CA HIS A 307 -3.37 -2.39 -12.69
C HIS A 307 -4.54 -1.73 -11.95
N GLN A 308 -5.77 -1.95 -12.43
CA GLN A 308 -6.96 -1.65 -11.64
C GLN A 308 -6.83 -2.37 -10.29
N GLU A 309 -6.72 -1.61 -9.19
CA GLU A 309 -6.52 -2.19 -7.85
C GLU A 309 -7.56 -3.30 -7.63
N PRO A 310 -7.17 -4.59 -7.51
CA PRO A 310 -8.14 -5.65 -7.34
C PRO A 310 -8.94 -5.43 -6.05
N LYS A 311 -10.22 -5.82 -6.02
CA LYS A 311 -11.09 -5.71 -4.84
C LYS A 311 -10.67 -6.72 -3.77
N VAL A 312 -9.52 -6.49 -3.13
CA VAL A 312 -8.98 -7.42 -2.12
C VAL A 312 -9.96 -7.55 -0.95
N SER A 313 -10.28 -8.80 -0.61
CA SER A 313 -11.16 -9.20 0.50
C SER A 313 -11.06 -8.30 1.75
N PRO A 314 -12.18 -7.90 2.37
CA PRO A 314 -12.18 -7.26 3.68
C PRO A 314 -11.58 -8.11 4.82
N LEU A 315 -11.46 -9.44 4.66
CA LEU A 315 -10.76 -10.31 5.63
C LEU A 315 -9.25 -10.34 5.42
N LEU A 316 -8.78 -10.16 4.18
CA LEU A 316 -7.36 -9.94 3.89
C LEU A 316 -6.98 -8.52 4.34
N THR A 317 -7.67 -7.52 3.79
CA THR A 317 -7.48 -6.11 4.10
C THR A 317 -8.14 -5.74 5.43
N TYR A 318 -7.43 -5.98 6.54
CA TYR A 318 -7.86 -5.39 7.79
C TYR A 318 -7.81 -3.86 7.71
N ARG A 319 -8.97 -3.26 7.46
CA ARG A 319 -9.22 -1.84 7.70
C ARG A 319 -9.58 -1.72 9.17
N SER A 320 -8.75 -1.04 9.95
CA SER A 320 -9.18 -0.58 11.26
C SER A 320 -10.20 0.53 11.06
N GLU A 321 -11.49 0.19 11.08
CA GLU A 321 -12.57 1.18 11.18
C GLU A 321 -12.56 1.88 12.56
N ALA A 322 -11.84 1.30 13.54
CA ALA A 322 -11.65 1.83 14.89
C ALA A 322 -10.55 2.90 15.00
N LEU A 323 -9.57 2.91 14.09
CA LEU A 323 -8.77 4.10 13.80
C LEU A 323 -9.61 4.96 12.86
N PRO A 324 -10.09 6.13 13.30
CA PRO A 324 -11.23 6.77 12.66
C PRO A 324 -10.99 7.07 11.18
N GLN A 325 -12.02 6.83 10.37
CA GLN A 325 -12.12 7.40 9.03
C GLN A 325 -11.82 8.90 9.12
N GLY A 326 -10.75 9.36 8.45
CA GLY A 326 -10.43 10.79 8.38
C GLY A 326 -9.37 11.32 9.36
N MET A 327 -8.41 10.52 9.79
CA MET A 327 -7.06 11.07 10.07
C MET A 327 -6.07 10.58 9.02
N ASP A 328 -5.89 11.43 8.01
CA ASP A 328 -4.87 11.29 6.97
C ASP A 328 -3.49 11.62 7.62
N ILE A 329 -2.89 10.66 8.34
CA ILE A 329 -1.62 10.83 9.07
C ILE A 329 -0.44 10.39 8.21
N GLN A 330 0.61 11.20 8.13
CA GLN A 330 1.87 10.88 7.46
C GLN A 330 3.05 10.85 8.43
N ARG A 331 4.18 10.38 7.90
CA ARG A 331 5.47 10.51 8.56
C ARG A 331 5.84 11.97 8.85
N PRO A 332 6.70 12.19 9.87
CA PRO A 332 7.17 11.22 10.86
C PRO A 332 6.17 10.97 11.99
N PHE A 333 6.31 9.84 12.71
CA PHE A 333 5.59 9.63 13.97
C PHE A 333 6.47 9.06 15.09
N GLN A 334 6.13 9.41 16.33
CA GLN A 334 6.90 9.10 17.53
C GLN A 334 5.95 8.70 18.67
N HIS A 335 6.21 7.59 19.35
CA HIS A 335 5.52 7.15 20.56
C HIS A 335 6.10 7.90 21.76
N ILE A 336 5.23 8.45 22.60
CA ILE A 336 5.61 9.35 23.70
C ILE A 336 4.77 9.01 24.93
N GLU A 337 5.23 8.04 25.73
CA GLU A 337 4.61 7.69 27.02
C GLU A 337 4.55 8.90 27.97
N ILE A 338 5.57 9.78 27.90
CA ILE A 338 5.76 10.92 28.78
C ILE A 338 5.44 12.23 28.05
N LEU A 339 4.15 12.55 27.99
CA LEU A 339 3.70 13.94 27.90
C LEU A 339 3.37 14.44 29.32
N PRO A 340 3.71 15.70 29.69
CA PRO A 340 3.42 16.27 31.01
C PRO A 340 1.92 16.23 31.38
N PRO A 341 1.59 16.36 32.68
CA PRO A 341 0.76 15.35 33.33
C PRO A 341 -0.74 15.54 33.13
N GLY A 342 -1.35 14.62 32.39
CA GLY A 342 -2.69 14.15 32.74
C GLY A 342 -2.64 13.41 34.08
N ARG A 343 -3.26 13.96 35.14
CA ARG A 343 -3.19 13.47 36.54
C ARG A 343 -3.79 12.06 36.79
N SER A 344 -4.21 11.32 35.76
CA SER A 344 -4.80 9.99 35.90
C SER A 344 -3.72 8.93 36.17
N LYS A 345 -3.76 8.32 37.36
CA LYS A 345 -3.13 7.01 37.62
C LYS A 345 -3.61 6.01 36.55
N GLN A 346 -2.69 5.21 36.00
CA GLN A 346 -2.99 4.01 35.20
C GLN A 346 -4.03 4.19 34.07
N SER A 347 -3.88 5.23 33.23
CA SER A 347 -4.56 5.20 31.93
C SER A 347 -3.85 4.20 31.01
N SER A 348 -4.56 3.22 30.47
CA SER A 348 -4.05 2.27 29.46
C SER A 348 -3.76 2.89 28.09
N SER A 349 -4.12 4.18 27.92
CA SER A 349 -3.93 4.96 26.70
C SER A 349 -2.47 5.04 26.25
N GLN A 350 -2.16 4.50 25.09
CA GLN A 350 -0.91 4.75 24.36
C GLN A 350 -0.95 6.14 23.74
N ARG A 351 0.20 6.83 23.67
CA ARG A 351 0.29 8.21 23.17
C ARG A 351 1.32 8.31 22.05
N PHE A 352 0.96 9.03 21.00
CA PHE A 352 1.78 9.22 19.80
C PHE A 352 1.75 10.69 19.40
N ILE A 353 2.80 11.17 18.74
CA ILE A 353 2.82 12.42 17.96
C ILE A 353 3.15 12.05 16.51
N ALA A 354 2.38 12.53 15.54
CA ALA A 354 2.61 12.28 14.12
C ALA A 354 2.37 13.52 13.26
N SER A 355 2.94 13.55 12.06
CA SER A 355 2.60 14.55 11.03
C SER A 355 1.26 14.24 10.35
N VAL A 356 0.70 15.22 9.65
CA VAL A 356 -0.58 15.10 8.91
C VAL A 356 -0.31 15.15 7.40
N SER A 357 -1.22 14.62 6.59
CA SER A 357 -1.02 14.43 5.16
C SER A 357 -0.83 15.71 4.35
N GLY A 358 0.08 15.62 3.38
CA GLY A 358 0.36 16.63 2.38
C GLY A 358 1.86 16.87 2.31
N LYS A 359 2.44 16.91 1.10
CA LYS A 359 3.87 17.17 0.86
C LYS A 359 4.42 18.50 1.43
N LEU A 360 3.53 19.32 1.98
CA LEU A 360 3.77 20.64 2.57
C LEU A 360 3.02 20.82 3.90
N SER A 361 2.53 19.73 4.51
CA SER A 361 1.81 19.82 5.78
C SER A 361 2.72 20.35 6.88
N LYS A 362 2.21 21.30 7.65
CA LYS A 362 2.93 21.97 8.75
C LYS A 362 2.39 21.52 10.11
N GLU A 363 1.51 20.54 10.13
CA GLU A 363 0.73 20.16 11.31
C GLU A 363 1.26 18.87 11.93
N ILE A 364 1.31 18.85 13.26
CA ILE A 364 1.54 17.66 14.06
C ILE A 364 0.35 17.39 14.98
N HIS A 365 0.00 16.11 15.10
CA HIS A 365 -1.10 15.61 15.90
C HIS A 365 -0.55 14.78 17.08
N ALA A 366 -0.79 15.21 18.32
CA ALA A 366 -0.68 14.30 19.47
C ALA A 366 -1.99 13.53 19.62
N PHE A 367 -1.94 12.21 19.56
CA PHE A 367 -3.11 11.37 19.71
C PHE A 367 -2.93 10.27 20.76
N SER A 368 -4.05 9.72 21.23
CA SER A 368 -4.09 8.63 22.19
C SER A 368 -4.94 7.45 21.70
N LEU A 369 -4.43 6.23 21.84
CA LEU A 369 -5.10 5.00 21.47
C LEU A 369 -5.38 4.13 22.71
N ILE A 370 -6.58 3.54 22.79
CA ILE A 370 -6.88 2.44 23.71
C ILE A 370 -7.18 1.18 22.91
N MET A 371 -6.87 0.02 23.47
CA MET A 371 -7.28 -1.24 22.86
C MET A 371 -8.76 -1.48 23.10
N LYS A 372 -9.51 -1.80 22.05
CA LYS A 372 -10.94 -2.12 22.08
C LYS A 372 -11.26 -3.10 20.96
N SER A 373 -12.00 -4.15 21.28
CA SER A 373 -12.40 -5.23 20.37
C SER A 373 -11.28 -5.75 19.45
N GLY A 374 -10.18 -6.18 20.07
CA GLY A 374 -9.01 -6.73 19.37
C GLY A 374 -8.20 -5.72 18.54
N SER A 375 -8.61 -4.45 18.47
CA SER A 375 -7.94 -3.38 17.73
C SER A 375 -7.78 -2.13 18.60
N PHE A 376 -7.56 -0.96 17.99
CA PHE A 376 -7.32 0.31 18.68
C PHE A 376 -8.36 1.37 18.32
N GLN A 377 -8.88 2.06 19.34
CA GLN A 377 -9.76 3.23 19.20
C GLN A 377 -9.02 4.51 19.62
N LEU A 378 -9.17 5.57 18.83
CA LEU A 378 -8.73 6.93 19.18
C LEU A 378 -9.54 7.49 20.38
N THR A 379 -8.87 8.02 21.40
CA THR A 379 -9.51 8.60 22.59
C THR A 379 -9.23 10.06 22.84
N LYS A 380 -8.13 10.59 22.28
CA LYS A 380 -7.76 12.00 22.36
C LYS A 380 -6.98 12.38 21.13
N LEU A 381 -7.20 13.60 20.64
CA LEU A 381 -6.46 14.24 19.57
C LEU A 381 -6.22 15.71 19.96
N ASN A 382 -4.97 16.13 19.93
CA ASN A 382 -4.53 17.53 19.97
C ASN A 382 -3.84 17.82 18.64
N GLN A 383 -4.04 19.01 18.09
CA GLN A 383 -3.46 19.45 16.81
C GLN A 383 -2.63 20.70 17.04
N TRP A 384 -1.46 20.80 16.39
CA TRP A 384 -0.57 21.95 16.47
C TRP A 384 0.09 22.22 15.12
N ASN A 385 0.35 23.49 14.81
CA ASN A 385 1.01 23.90 13.58
C ASN A 385 2.44 24.37 13.86
N LEU A 386 3.43 23.70 13.27
CA LEU A 386 4.86 23.99 13.39
C LEU A 386 5.36 25.09 12.43
N ASN A 387 4.50 25.58 11.53
CA ASN A 387 4.86 26.47 10.42
C ASN A 387 5.90 25.92 9.41
N THR A 388 6.38 24.68 9.62
CA THR A 388 7.32 23.94 8.76
C THR A 388 6.95 22.45 8.74
N SER A 389 7.45 21.70 7.76
CA SER A 389 7.16 20.28 7.56
C SER A 389 8.26 19.40 8.16
N PRO A 390 7.99 18.62 9.24
CA PRO A 390 8.96 17.68 9.77
C PRO A 390 9.16 16.49 8.82
N ASN A 391 10.41 16.05 8.61
CA ASN A 391 10.75 14.90 7.76
C ASN A 391 11.11 13.63 8.58
N GLU A 392 11.67 13.82 9.77
CA GLU A 392 11.85 12.80 10.80
C GLU A 392 11.62 13.41 12.18
N MET A 393 11.19 12.61 13.15
CA MET A 393 11.12 12.98 14.56
C MET A 393 11.81 11.91 15.43
N SER A 394 12.43 12.34 16.54
CA SER A 394 13.04 11.44 17.53
C SER A 394 12.98 12.06 18.94
N LEU A 395 12.68 11.27 19.96
CA LEU A 395 12.68 11.72 21.36
C LEU A 395 14.08 11.56 21.99
N GLY A 396 14.66 12.65 22.53
CA GLY A 396 15.96 12.65 23.21
C GLY A 396 15.93 12.15 24.66
N PRO A 397 17.05 11.68 25.25
CA PRO A 397 17.11 11.24 26.65
C PRO A 397 16.67 12.30 27.67
N ASP A 398 16.92 13.57 27.35
CA ASP A 398 16.46 14.78 28.04
C ASP A 398 14.95 15.05 27.94
N GLY A 399 14.21 14.22 27.22
CA GLY A 399 12.76 14.29 27.08
C GLY A 399 12.26 15.27 26.02
N LYS A 400 13.16 15.95 25.30
CA LYS A 400 12.81 16.89 24.23
C LYS A 400 12.54 16.14 22.92
N LEU A 401 11.62 16.67 22.10
CA LEU A 401 11.33 16.13 20.78
C LEU A 401 12.19 16.86 19.73
N TYR A 402 12.88 16.10 18.89
CA TYR A 402 13.73 16.60 17.82
C TYR A 402 13.11 16.30 16.45
N MET A 403 13.45 17.10 15.43
CA MET A 403 13.03 16.88 14.04
C MET A 403 14.06 17.33 12.98
N THR A 404 13.99 16.77 11.77
CA THR A 404 14.71 17.28 10.58
C THR A 404 13.80 18.06 9.64
N GLN A 405 14.39 19.02 8.90
CA GLN A 405 13.76 19.72 7.78
C GLN A 405 14.57 19.56 6.48
N LEU A 406 13.88 19.20 5.39
CA LEU A 406 14.45 19.02 4.04
C LEU A 406 14.35 20.27 3.14
N ILE A 407 15.04 20.22 2.00
CA ILE A 407 15.24 21.33 1.04
C ILE A 407 14.21 21.35 -0.10
N ASN A 408 13.56 20.22 -0.40
CA ASN A 408 12.90 19.98 -1.71
C ASN A 408 11.52 20.65 -1.90
N THR A 409 11.27 21.78 -1.26
CA THR A 409 10.05 22.58 -1.44
C THR A 409 10.40 23.88 -2.19
N PRO A 410 10.01 24.05 -3.48
CA PRO A 410 10.42 25.19 -4.30
C PRO A 410 10.12 26.58 -3.70
N ASP A 411 9.12 26.67 -2.82
CA ASP A 411 8.63 27.92 -2.23
C ASP A 411 9.23 28.28 -0.86
N SER A 412 10.19 27.50 -0.33
CA SER A 412 10.73 27.73 1.03
C SER A 412 12.05 28.50 1.06
N ASN A 413 12.03 29.75 1.53
CA ASN A 413 13.22 30.50 2.00
C ASN A 413 13.82 29.94 3.32
N GLN A 414 13.59 28.66 3.63
CA GLN A 414 13.96 28.04 4.91
C GLN A 414 15.26 27.23 4.74
N THR A 415 16.13 27.25 5.76
CA THR A 415 17.43 26.56 5.69
C THR A 415 17.34 25.12 6.20
N PRO A 416 18.04 24.16 5.58
CA PRO A 416 18.09 22.78 6.07
C PRO A 416 18.69 22.72 7.48
N GLY A 417 18.22 21.78 8.30
CA GLY A 417 18.76 21.61 9.64
C GLY A 417 17.99 20.63 10.50
N ILE A 418 18.47 20.50 11.72
CA ILE A 418 17.85 19.75 12.81
C ILE A 418 17.34 20.78 13.82
N TYR A 419 16.11 20.56 14.28
CA TYR A 419 15.36 21.44 15.15
C TYR A 419 14.88 20.67 16.37
N LYS A 420 14.68 21.38 17.47
CA LYS A 420 14.06 20.92 18.70
C LYS A 420 12.67 21.55 18.80
N ILE A 421 11.66 20.73 18.99
CA ILE A 421 10.26 21.12 19.19
C ILE A 421 10.08 21.31 20.70
N ILE A 422 9.99 22.56 21.15
CA ILE A 422 9.67 22.91 22.53
C ILE A 422 8.16 22.86 22.69
N LEU A 423 7.67 21.96 23.53
CA LEU A 423 6.23 21.81 23.82
C LEU A 423 5.78 22.72 24.97
N PRO A 424 4.48 23.13 25.02
CA PRO A 424 3.96 24.13 25.97
C PRO A 424 4.26 23.84 27.45
N SER A 425 4.40 22.56 27.77
CA SER A 425 4.53 22.05 29.14
C SER A 425 5.97 21.67 29.54
N GLU A 426 6.98 21.95 28.70
CA GLU A 426 8.39 21.64 28.99
C GLU A 426 9.07 22.57 30.01
N ARG A 427 8.40 23.64 30.47
CA ARG A 427 9.02 24.68 31.32
C ARG A 427 9.58 24.22 32.67
N HIS A 428 9.37 22.98 33.11
CA HIS A 428 10.34 22.15 33.86
C HIS A 428 9.71 20.79 34.24
N VAL A 429 10.36 19.67 33.91
CA VAL A 429 9.99 18.35 34.42
C VAL A 429 11.22 17.66 35.02
N PRO A 430 11.39 17.65 36.37
CA PRO A 430 12.54 17.00 37.03
C PRO A 430 12.74 15.51 36.67
N SER A 431 11.68 14.84 36.20
CA SER A 431 11.74 13.47 35.69
C SER A 431 12.67 13.30 34.48
N SER A 432 12.85 14.30 33.63
CA SER A 432 13.65 14.14 32.41
C SER A 432 15.15 14.11 32.69
N ILE A 433 15.64 14.94 33.62
CA ILE A 433 17.03 14.92 34.09
C ILE A 433 17.39 13.56 34.71
N HIS A 434 16.48 13.01 35.53
CA HIS A 434 16.66 11.68 36.12
C HIS A 434 16.67 10.57 35.05
N THR A 435 15.75 10.66 34.08
CA THR A 435 15.66 9.73 32.94
C THR A 435 16.94 9.76 32.10
N ALA A 436 17.40 10.96 31.72
CA ALA A 436 18.65 11.16 30.99
C ALA A 436 19.85 10.59 31.77
N SER A 437 19.91 10.79 33.09
CA SER A 437 20.96 10.22 33.94
C SER A 437 20.97 8.68 33.91
N ILE A 438 19.80 8.03 33.97
CA ILE A 438 19.70 6.56 33.86
C ILE A 438 20.06 6.07 32.45
N LEU A 439 19.60 6.77 31.40
CA LEU A 439 19.87 6.41 30.01
C LEU A 439 21.35 6.55 29.66
N ARG A 440 22.03 7.61 30.14
CA ARG A 440 23.47 7.85 29.97
C ARG A 440 24.32 6.88 30.79
N ALA A 441 23.81 6.42 31.94
CA ALA A 441 24.56 5.51 32.81
C ALA A 441 24.83 4.14 32.18
N ASP A 442 25.99 3.59 32.52
CA ASP A 442 26.34 2.19 32.29
C ASP A 442 25.53 1.29 33.25
N LEU A 443 24.51 0.63 32.69
CA LEU A 443 23.63 -0.27 33.45
C LEU A 443 24.25 -1.66 33.68
N SER A 444 25.32 -2.04 32.97
CA SER A 444 26.03 -3.30 33.19
C SER A 444 26.58 -3.41 34.62
N LYS A 445 26.92 -2.27 35.25
CA LYS A 445 27.45 -2.15 36.61
C LYS A 445 26.38 -2.13 37.72
N LYS A 446 25.09 -2.18 37.42
CA LYS A 446 24.01 -2.13 38.44
C LYS A 446 23.63 -3.53 38.94
N THR A 447 23.10 -3.66 40.16
CA THR A 447 22.65 -4.97 40.66
C THR A 447 21.42 -5.47 39.91
N THR A 448 21.24 -6.80 39.80
CA THR A 448 20.07 -7.40 39.12
C THR A 448 18.75 -6.90 39.72
N THR A 449 18.66 -6.77 41.05
CA THR A 449 17.52 -6.18 41.76
C THR A 449 17.24 -4.74 41.31
N ARG A 450 18.28 -3.91 41.10
CA ARG A 450 18.11 -2.54 40.64
C ARG A 450 17.66 -2.47 39.18
N LEU A 451 18.13 -3.38 38.32
CA LEU A 451 17.68 -3.45 36.93
C LEU A 451 16.21 -3.89 36.82
N ILE A 452 15.77 -4.88 37.60
CA ILE A 452 14.34 -5.27 37.68
C ILE A 452 13.47 -4.10 38.15
N HIS A 453 13.93 -3.34 39.15
CA HIS A 453 13.21 -2.16 39.60
C HIS A 453 13.08 -1.07 38.50
N LEU A 454 14.02 -0.99 37.54
CA LEU A 454 13.90 -0.07 36.40
C LEU A 454 12.83 -0.48 35.39
N PHE A 455 12.30 -1.71 35.40
CA PHE A 455 11.11 -2.07 34.62
C PHE A 455 9.84 -1.33 35.07
N GLN A 456 9.87 -0.70 36.24
CA GLN A 456 8.78 0.11 36.76
C GLN A 456 8.83 1.58 36.26
N HIS A 457 9.87 1.94 35.50
CA HIS A 457 10.12 3.31 35.08
C HIS A 457 9.11 3.79 34.00
N PRO A 458 8.60 5.03 34.07
CA PRO A 458 7.61 5.55 33.11
C PRO A 458 8.14 5.74 31.67
N ASP A 459 9.45 5.71 31.46
CA ASP A 459 10.08 5.80 30.13
C ASP A 459 10.45 4.40 29.61
N HIS A 460 9.87 3.98 28.47
CA HIS A 460 10.16 2.68 27.86
C HIS A 460 11.64 2.45 27.55
N ARG A 461 12.41 3.49 27.22
CA ARG A 461 13.83 3.37 26.85
C ARG A 461 14.65 2.93 28.05
N VAL A 462 14.30 3.42 29.25
CA VAL A 462 14.90 2.97 30.52
C VAL A 462 14.56 1.50 30.79
N ARG A 463 13.29 1.10 30.59
CA ARG A 463 12.86 -0.29 30.78
C ARG A 463 13.58 -1.24 29.82
N THR A 464 13.64 -0.89 28.53
CA THR A 464 14.32 -1.67 27.47
C THR A 464 15.84 -1.72 27.66
N LYS A 465 16.48 -0.63 28.11
CA LYS A 465 17.93 -0.65 28.44
C LYS A 465 18.22 -1.55 29.64
N ALA A 466 17.41 -1.47 30.70
CA ALA A 466 17.53 -2.37 31.85
C ALA A 466 17.28 -3.84 31.47
N GLN A 467 16.36 -4.09 30.54
CA GLN A 467 16.07 -5.43 30.01
C GLN A 467 17.27 -5.99 29.25
N THR A 468 17.82 -5.22 28.31
CA THR A 468 19.03 -5.60 27.55
C THR A 468 20.21 -5.87 28.49
N ALA A 469 20.40 -5.04 29.53
CA ALA A 469 21.45 -5.22 30.53
C ALA A 469 21.27 -6.47 31.43
N LEU A 470 20.04 -6.96 31.62
CA LEU A 470 19.77 -8.25 32.28
C LEU A 470 20.01 -9.43 31.34
N VAL A 471 19.51 -9.36 30.11
CA VAL A 471 19.68 -10.41 29.10
C VAL A 471 21.15 -10.66 28.79
N LYS A 472 21.98 -9.61 28.70
CA LYS A 472 23.44 -9.71 28.54
C LYS A 472 24.18 -10.44 29.69
N ARG A 473 23.52 -10.77 30.80
CA ARG A 473 24.06 -11.59 31.91
C ARG A 473 23.68 -13.08 31.83
N GLY A 474 22.94 -13.46 30.79
CA GLY A 474 22.53 -14.85 30.55
C GLY A 474 21.65 -15.46 31.64
N SER A 475 21.68 -16.79 31.69
CA SER A 475 20.87 -17.67 32.52
C SER A 475 20.87 -17.34 34.03
N SER A 476 21.94 -16.70 34.53
CA SER A 476 22.04 -16.24 35.94
C SER A 476 20.88 -15.33 36.39
N THR A 477 20.24 -14.62 35.46
CA THR A 477 19.13 -13.70 35.75
C THR A 477 17.75 -14.35 35.70
N LEU A 478 17.64 -15.57 35.16
CA LEU A 478 16.38 -16.26 34.85
C LEU A 478 15.43 -16.32 36.05
N ARG A 479 15.92 -16.77 37.22
CA ARG A 479 15.13 -16.85 38.47
C ARG A 479 14.58 -15.50 38.93
N ALA A 480 15.36 -14.43 38.74
CA ALA A 480 14.94 -13.09 39.15
C ALA A 480 13.89 -12.51 38.19
N LEU A 481 14.02 -12.80 36.89
CA LEU A 481 13.03 -12.43 35.86
C LEU A 481 11.72 -13.21 36.01
N THR A 482 11.77 -14.53 36.18
CA THR A 482 10.56 -15.34 36.39
C THR A 482 9.79 -14.93 37.65
N GLN A 483 10.50 -14.46 38.69
CA GLN A 483 9.90 -13.87 39.89
C GLN A 483 9.30 -12.49 39.62
N ALA A 484 9.98 -11.61 38.87
CA ALA A 484 9.47 -10.30 38.50
C ALA A 484 8.20 -10.38 37.62
N ALA A 485 8.09 -11.41 36.78
CA ALA A 485 6.88 -11.72 36.02
C ALA A 485 5.64 -12.04 36.89
N LYS A 486 5.85 -12.35 38.18
CA LYS A 486 4.80 -12.62 39.18
C LYS A 486 4.53 -11.44 40.13
N ASP A 487 5.12 -10.26 39.89
CA ASP A 487 4.85 -9.01 40.64
C ASP A 487 3.36 -8.61 40.54
N PRO A 488 2.56 -8.64 41.62
CA PRO A 488 1.13 -8.38 41.54
C PRO A 488 0.79 -6.88 41.41
N TYR A 489 1.75 -5.97 41.62
CA TYR A 489 1.51 -4.53 41.70
C TYR A 489 1.89 -3.77 40.44
N ASN A 490 2.86 -4.24 39.66
CA ASN A 490 3.41 -3.48 38.54
C ASN A 490 3.37 -4.24 37.20
N ALA A 491 2.34 -3.97 36.39
CA ALA A 491 2.16 -4.61 35.07
C ALA A 491 3.38 -4.46 34.14
N MET A 492 4.05 -3.31 34.10
CA MET A 492 5.22 -3.09 33.24
C MET A 492 6.44 -3.89 33.70
N SER A 493 6.63 -4.03 35.02
CA SER A 493 7.60 -4.97 35.63
C SER A 493 7.42 -6.38 35.07
N ARG A 494 6.17 -6.85 35.04
CA ARG A 494 5.84 -8.20 34.56
C ARG A 494 6.10 -8.37 33.06
N LEU A 495 5.69 -7.39 32.25
CA LEU A 495 5.84 -7.42 30.79
C LEU A 495 7.31 -7.47 30.37
N HIS A 496 8.12 -6.54 30.87
CA HIS A 496 9.56 -6.53 30.58
C HIS A 496 10.27 -7.78 31.12
N ALA A 497 9.82 -8.36 32.23
CA ALA A 497 10.33 -9.63 32.71
C ALA A 497 9.99 -10.82 31.77
N ILE A 498 8.76 -10.91 31.27
CA ILE A 498 8.35 -11.92 30.28
C ILE A 498 9.15 -11.77 28.98
N TRP A 499 9.32 -10.53 28.50
CA TRP A 499 10.12 -10.23 27.31
C TRP A 499 11.61 -10.52 27.50
N ALA A 500 12.15 -10.29 28.69
CA ALA A 500 13.53 -10.66 29.05
C ALA A 500 13.75 -12.18 29.02
N VAL A 501 12.82 -12.97 29.57
CA VAL A 501 12.88 -14.45 29.51
C VAL A 501 12.80 -14.94 28.06
N GLY A 502 11.94 -14.33 27.24
CA GLY A 502 11.87 -14.62 25.81
C GLY A 502 13.17 -14.29 25.07
N GLN A 503 13.79 -13.13 25.33
CA GLN A 503 15.10 -12.79 24.77
C GLN A 503 16.19 -13.78 25.21
N LEU A 504 16.26 -14.12 26.51
CA LEU A 504 17.20 -15.10 27.03
C LEU A 504 17.07 -16.47 26.33
N SER A 505 15.84 -16.91 26.06
CA SER A 505 15.56 -18.20 25.40
C SER A 505 16.03 -18.25 23.94
N GLU A 506 16.21 -17.09 23.29
CA GLU A 506 16.72 -16.98 21.92
C GLU A 506 18.27 -16.95 21.91
N TYR A 507 18.89 -16.37 22.96
CA TYR A 507 20.35 -16.37 23.16
C TYR A 507 20.89 -17.71 23.68
N ASP A 508 20.13 -18.40 24.53
CA ASP A 508 20.52 -19.63 25.21
C ASP A 508 19.41 -20.69 25.04
N ARG A 509 19.64 -21.62 24.10
CA ARG A 509 18.67 -22.68 23.76
C ARG A 509 18.47 -23.68 24.90
N GLU A 510 19.37 -23.79 25.86
CA GLU A 510 19.17 -24.64 27.03
C GLU A 510 18.09 -24.08 27.97
N ILE A 511 17.83 -22.76 27.92
CA ILE A 511 16.73 -22.13 28.67
C ILE A 511 15.37 -22.48 28.06
N ALA A 512 15.28 -22.54 26.72
CA ALA A 512 14.01 -22.73 26.02
C ALA A 512 13.33 -24.08 26.32
N GLY A 513 14.12 -25.12 26.59
CA GLY A 513 13.63 -26.49 26.82
C GLY A 513 13.41 -26.90 28.29
N ARG A 514 13.52 -26.00 29.26
CA ARG A 514 13.48 -26.38 30.68
C ARG A 514 12.06 -26.54 31.23
N ASN A 515 11.82 -27.63 31.95
CA ASN A 515 10.54 -27.93 32.62
C ASN A 515 10.07 -26.82 33.59
N ASP A 516 11.00 -26.09 34.23
CA ASP A 516 10.66 -24.99 35.14
C ASP A 516 10.09 -23.76 34.39
N ILE A 517 10.58 -23.50 33.18
CA ILE A 517 10.03 -22.46 32.29
C ILE A 517 8.69 -22.89 31.68
N GLN A 518 8.52 -24.16 31.30
CA GLN A 518 7.22 -24.69 30.85
C GLN A 518 6.15 -24.60 31.95
N ALA A 519 6.50 -24.93 33.19
CA ALA A 519 5.60 -24.78 34.33
C ALA A 519 5.25 -23.30 34.60
N TRP A 520 6.24 -22.42 34.57
CA TRP A 520 6.05 -20.97 34.72
C TRP A 520 5.19 -20.37 33.59
N LEU A 521 5.36 -20.81 32.35
CA LEU A 521 4.55 -20.37 31.21
C LEU A 521 3.09 -20.83 31.35
N ASN A 522 2.87 -22.06 31.82
CA ASN A 522 1.54 -22.58 32.18
C ASN A 522 0.86 -21.78 33.30
N ASP A 523 1.61 -21.25 34.27
CA ASP A 523 1.07 -20.33 35.28
C ASP A 523 0.62 -19.00 34.64
N LEU A 524 1.45 -18.41 33.78
CA LEU A 524 1.13 -17.13 33.13
C LEU A 524 -0.07 -17.23 32.18
N MET A 525 -0.29 -18.37 31.54
CA MET A 525 -1.49 -18.64 30.73
C MET A 525 -2.79 -18.69 31.56
N LYS A 526 -2.69 -18.77 32.89
CA LYS A 526 -3.81 -18.76 33.85
C LYS A 526 -3.90 -17.46 34.65
N ASP A 527 -3.05 -16.47 34.36
CA ASP A 527 -2.97 -15.22 35.11
C ASP A 527 -4.30 -14.43 35.08
N PRO A 528 -4.71 -13.74 36.17
CA PRO A 528 -5.88 -12.87 36.14
C PRO A 528 -5.81 -11.77 35.07
N SER A 529 -4.62 -11.23 34.77
CA SER A 529 -4.44 -10.22 33.74
C SER A 529 -4.51 -10.82 32.33
N SER A 530 -5.47 -10.37 31.53
CA SER A 530 -5.59 -10.78 30.13
C SER A 530 -4.37 -10.40 29.29
N GLU A 531 -3.70 -9.28 29.58
CA GLU A 531 -2.47 -8.91 28.86
C GLU A 531 -1.36 -9.94 29.12
N ILE A 532 -1.25 -10.46 30.34
CA ILE A 532 -0.23 -11.45 30.68
C ILE A 532 -0.52 -12.80 30.01
N ARG A 533 -1.79 -13.23 29.98
CA ARG A 533 -2.19 -14.42 29.21
C ARG A 533 -1.90 -14.26 27.71
N ALA A 534 -2.14 -13.07 27.14
CA ALA A 534 -1.85 -12.79 25.74
C ALA A 534 -0.33 -12.83 25.44
N GLN A 535 0.49 -12.22 26.30
CA GLN A 535 1.95 -12.21 26.16
C GLN A 535 2.58 -13.60 26.41
N ALA A 536 1.99 -14.40 27.30
CA ALA A 536 2.35 -15.80 27.48
C ALA A 536 2.09 -16.63 26.21
N ALA A 537 0.95 -16.44 25.53
CA ALA A 537 0.70 -17.08 24.23
C ALA A 537 1.71 -16.64 23.15
N VAL A 538 2.08 -15.35 23.11
CA VAL A 538 3.14 -14.85 22.22
C VAL A 538 4.51 -15.48 22.54
N LEU A 539 4.85 -15.63 23.82
CA LEU A 539 6.09 -16.26 24.25
C LEU A 539 6.13 -17.77 23.92
N ALA A 540 5.03 -18.51 24.16
CA ALA A 540 4.91 -19.92 23.80
C ALA A 540 5.22 -20.16 22.30
N ALA A 541 4.63 -19.35 21.43
CA ALA A 541 4.88 -19.42 19.99
C ALA A 541 6.30 -19.00 19.57
N ARG A 542 6.99 -18.17 20.35
CA ARG A 542 8.40 -17.80 20.10
C ARG A 542 9.36 -18.90 20.53
N MET A 543 9.11 -19.52 21.68
CA MET A 543 9.94 -20.61 22.20
C MET A 543 9.79 -21.92 21.42
N GLY A 544 8.80 -22.02 20.53
CA GLY A 544 8.51 -23.26 19.78
C GLY A 544 7.85 -24.35 20.62
N ASP A 545 7.28 -24.00 21.78
CA ASP A 545 6.81 -24.97 22.76
C ASP A 545 5.44 -25.57 22.41
N ALA A 546 5.47 -26.62 21.58
CA ALA A 546 4.29 -27.38 21.19
C ALA A 546 3.58 -28.09 22.37
N SER A 547 4.21 -28.25 23.54
CA SER A 547 3.54 -28.84 24.72
C SER A 547 2.39 -27.97 25.23
N MET A 548 2.41 -26.67 24.92
CA MET A 548 1.35 -25.71 25.24
C MET A 548 0.05 -25.94 24.45
N HIS A 549 -0.02 -26.91 23.52
CA HIS A 549 -1.18 -27.17 22.65
C HIS A 549 -2.51 -27.05 23.38
N ARG A 550 -2.72 -27.85 24.44
CA ARG A 550 -4.00 -27.90 25.16
C ARG A 550 -4.38 -26.54 25.74
N VAL A 551 -3.40 -25.84 26.33
CA VAL A 551 -3.63 -24.55 26.99
C VAL A 551 -3.88 -23.44 25.98
N LEU A 552 -3.25 -23.49 24.80
CA LEU A 552 -3.54 -22.60 23.68
C LEU A 552 -4.95 -22.81 23.13
N VAL A 553 -5.38 -24.07 22.94
CA VAL A 553 -6.76 -24.42 22.56
C VAL A 553 -7.77 -23.92 23.59
N GLU A 554 -7.49 -24.07 24.89
CA GLU A 554 -8.32 -23.48 25.96
C GLU A 554 -8.33 -21.94 25.91
N ARG A 555 -7.22 -21.28 25.55
CA ARG A 555 -7.14 -19.80 25.41
C ARG A 555 -7.79 -19.26 24.13
N MET A 556 -8.04 -20.07 23.11
CA MET A 556 -8.88 -19.67 21.96
C MET A 556 -10.32 -19.32 22.38
N LYS A 557 -10.76 -19.76 23.57
CA LYS A 557 -12.08 -19.49 24.17
C LYS A 557 -12.00 -18.53 25.37
N ASP A 558 -10.91 -17.76 25.51
CA ASP A 558 -10.72 -16.79 26.60
C ASP A 558 -11.72 -15.61 26.51
N PRO A 559 -12.20 -15.05 27.63
CA PRO A 559 -13.07 -13.86 27.61
C PRO A 559 -12.45 -12.64 26.90
N SER A 560 -11.12 -12.51 26.90
CA SER A 560 -10.43 -11.39 26.26
C SER A 560 -10.15 -11.66 24.77
N GLU A 561 -10.66 -10.79 23.90
CA GLU A 561 -10.43 -10.88 22.44
C GLU A 561 -8.93 -10.90 22.07
N ARG A 562 -8.10 -10.15 22.80
CA ARG A 562 -6.64 -10.15 22.59
C ARG A 562 -6.02 -11.51 22.90
N VAL A 563 -6.45 -12.16 23.98
CA VAL A 563 -5.96 -13.51 24.34
C VAL A 563 -6.39 -14.51 23.27
N ARG A 564 -7.64 -14.44 22.82
CA ARG A 564 -8.15 -15.26 21.69
C ARG A 564 -7.30 -15.08 20.42
N GLN A 565 -7.01 -13.82 20.04
CA GLN A 565 -6.17 -13.48 18.89
C GLN A 565 -4.74 -14.03 19.02
N MET A 566 -4.09 -13.83 20.17
CA MET A 566 -2.72 -14.31 20.37
C MET A 566 -2.66 -15.84 20.45
N ALA A 567 -3.66 -16.49 21.05
CA ALA A 567 -3.75 -17.95 21.14
C ALA A 567 -3.92 -18.62 19.78
N VAL A 568 -4.83 -18.13 18.93
CA VAL A 568 -5.01 -18.68 17.57
C VAL A 568 -3.78 -18.41 16.68
N THR A 569 -3.19 -17.21 16.77
CA THR A 569 -1.92 -16.88 16.08
C THR A 569 -0.79 -17.80 16.53
N ALA A 570 -0.71 -18.10 17.83
CA ALA A 570 0.33 -18.97 18.39
C ALA A 570 0.17 -20.43 17.94
N ALA A 571 -1.07 -20.95 17.89
CA ALA A 571 -1.35 -22.29 17.38
C ALA A 571 -0.94 -22.47 15.90
N GLY A 572 -1.18 -21.45 15.07
CA GLY A 572 -0.70 -21.38 13.69
C GLY A 572 0.83 -21.45 13.59
N LYS A 573 1.53 -20.57 14.33
CA LYS A 573 3.00 -20.53 14.35
C LYS A 573 3.65 -21.82 14.81
N LEU A 574 3.08 -22.47 15.82
CA LEU A 574 3.54 -23.75 16.34
C LEU A 574 3.14 -24.94 15.46
N LYS A 575 2.38 -24.71 14.38
CA LYS A 575 1.85 -25.74 13.47
C LYS A 575 1.17 -26.88 14.22
N LEU A 576 0.32 -26.54 15.17
CA LEU A 576 -0.32 -27.53 16.04
C LEU A 576 -1.23 -28.46 15.21
N ASN A 577 -0.89 -29.74 15.17
CA ASN A 577 -1.68 -30.77 14.47
C ASN A 577 -3.10 -30.86 15.03
N GLY A 578 -4.09 -31.08 14.18
CA GLY A 578 -5.47 -31.39 14.62
C GLY A 578 -6.28 -30.21 15.15
N VAL A 579 -5.81 -28.95 15.01
CA VAL A 579 -6.55 -27.76 15.48
C VAL A 579 -7.67 -27.29 14.55
N LEU A 580 -7.86 -27.92 13.38
CA LEU A 580 -8.81 -27.45 12.35
C LEU A 580 -10.22 -27.23 12.91
N GLU A 581 -10.81 -28.22 13.57
CA GLU A 581 -12.16 -28.12 14.16
C GLU A 581 -12.23 -27.00 15.22
N THR A 582 -11.21 -26.87 16.07
CA THR A 582 -11.12 -25.78 17.05
C THR A 582 -11.12 -24.39 16.37
N VAL A 583 -10.47 -24.26 15.21
CA VAL A 583 -10.43 -23.00 14.45
C VAL A 583 -11.73 -22.78 13.65
N ILE A 584 -12.41 -23.84 13.21
CA ILE A 584 -13.78 -23.77 12.65
C ILE A 584 -14.76 -23.25 13.72
N GLU A 585 -14.75 -23.83 14.93
CA GLU A 585 -15.51 -23.34 16.07
C GLU A 585 -15.19 -21.86 16.37
N PHE A 586 -13.89 -21.51 16.36
CA PHE A 586 -13.45 -20.14 16.58
C PHE A 586 -14.01 -19.16 15.54
N ILE A 587 -14.02 -19.53 14.26
CA ILE A 587 -14.57 -18.71 13.17
C ILE A 587 -16.08 -18.56 13.29
N ALA A 588 -16.77 -19.63 13.68
CA ALA A 588 -18.23 -19.66 13.83
C ALA A 588 -18.74 -18.92 15.09
N ALA A 589 -17.90 -18.76 16.12
CA ALA A 589 -18.30 -18.17 17.40
C ALA A 589 -18.82 -16.72 17.29
N PRO A 590 -19.98 -16.36 17.89
CA PRO A 590 -20.54 -15.01 17.85
C PRO A 590 -19.60 -13.90 18.38
N ASP A 591 -18.70 -14.23 19.30
CA ASP A 591 -17.75 -13.27 19.88
C ASP A 591 -16.48 -13.06 19.04
N ASN A 592 -16.33 -13.77 17.92
CA ASN A 592 -15.13 -13.74 17.08
C ASN A 592 -15.35 -13.07 15.72
N GLN A 593 -16.41 -12.27 15.59
CA GLN A 593 -16.81 -11.66 14.31
C GLN A 593 -15.96 -10.46 13.88
N HIS A 594 -15.08 -9.96 14.76
CA HIS A 594 -14.16 -8.89 14.41
C HIS A 594 -13.12 -9.35 13.36
N PRO A 595 -12.90 -8.61 12.26
CA PRO A 595 -12.05 -9.09 11.15
C PRO A 595 -10.61 -9.50 11.52
N LEU A 596 -9.98 -8.88 12.54
CA LEU A 596 -8.65 -9.34 13.01
C LEU A 596 -8.65 -10.76 13.59
N LEU A 597 -9.75 -11.19 14.21
CA LEU A 597 -9.88 -12.55 14.77
C LEU A 597 -10.06 -13.56 13.64
N GLN A 598 -10.91 -13.22 12.66
CA GLN A 598 -11.10 -14.00 11.43
C GLN A 598 -9.79 -14.11 10.62
N GLN A 599 -9.01 -13.02 10.56
CA GLN A 599 -7.69 -13.00 9.93
C GLN A 599 -6.69 -13.91 10.62
N ALA A 600 -6.56 -13.78 11.95
CA ALA A 600 -5.68 -14.63 12.75
C ALA A 600 -6.07 -16.12 12.63
N ALA A 601 -7.37 -16.43 12.51
CA ALA A 601 -7.88 -17.77 12.31
C ALA A 601 -7.54 -18.37 10.93
N PHE A 602 -7.76 -17.66 9.82
CA PHE A 602 -7.40 -18.23 8.51
C PHE A 602 -5.88 -18.32 8.30
N VAL A 603 -5.11 -17.39 8.86
CA VAL A 603 -3.64 -17.49 8.87
C VAL A 603 -3.20 -18.73 9.66
N ALA A 604 -3.79 -18.98 10.84
CA ALA A 604 -3.48 -20.18 11.63
C ALA A 604 -3.85 -21.48 10.91
N MET A 605 -5.00 -21.52 10.21
CA MET A 605 -5.37 -22.64 9.35
C MET A 605 -4.36 -22.87 8.22
N ALA A 606 -3.93 -21.81 7.53
CA ALA A 606 -2.95 -21.91 6.45
C ALA A 606 -1.57 -22.40 6.93
N ASP A 607 -1.15 -22.00 8.13
CA ASP A 607 0.16 -22.33 8.67
C ASP A 607 0.18 -23.75 9.30
N ALA A 608 -0.95 -24.26 9.80
CA ALA A 608 -1.04 -25.52 10.56
C ALA A 608 -1.83 -26.69 9.91
N CYS A 609 -2.65 -26.46 8.87
CA CYS A 609 -3.51 -27.49 8.26
C CYS A 609 -3.06 -27.85 6.83
N SER A 610 -3.29 -29.10 6.40
CA SER A 610 -3.02 -29.54 5.03
C SER A 610 -4.05 -28.99 4.03
N GLU A 611 -3.64 -28.85 2.77
CA GLU A 611 -4.54 -28.39 1.70
C GLU A 611 -5.77 -29.29 1.52
N ASP A 612 -5.62 -30.61 1.65
CA ASP A 612 -6.74 -31.55 1.56
C ASP A 612 -7.81 -31.26 2.62
N ALA A 613 -7.40 -31.07 3.87
CA ALA A 613 -8.30 -30.78 4.98
C ALA A 613 -9.00 -29.42 4.78
N LEU A 614 -8.28 -28.39 4.35
CA LEU A 614 -8.84 -27.08 4.03
C LEU A 614 -9.79 -27.12 2.82
N SER A 615 -9.54 -28.01 1.86
CA SER A 615 -10.41 -28.21 0.69
C SER A 615 -11.80 -28.74 1.06
N THR A 616 -11.93 -29.47 2.18
CA THR A 616 -13.23 -29.95 2.67
C THR A 616 -14.16 -28.82 3.13
N LEU A 617 -13.60 -27.67 3.49
CA LEU A 617 -14.38 -26.50 3.94
C LEU A 617 -15.28 -25.94 2.85
N ALA A 618 -15.05 -26.27 1.57
CA ALA A 618 -15.91 -25.83 0.44
C ALA A 618 -17.38 -26.28 0.56
N VAL A 619 -17.69 -27.31 1.35
CA VAL A 619 -19.07 -27.78 1.59
C VAL A 619 -19.60 -27.42 2.99
N HIS A 620 -18.88 -26.59 3.75
CA HIS A 620 -19.30 -26.24 5.11
C HIS A 620 -20.49 -25.27 5.13
N HIS A 621 -21.48 -25.53 5.99
CA HIS A 621 -22.73 -24.77 6.04
C HIS A 621 -22.52 -23.27 6.31
N ASN A 622 -21.58 -22.91 7.20
CA ASN A 622 -21.25 -21.51 7.52
C ASN A 622 -20.34 -20.89 6.43
N PRO A 623 -20.79 -19.83 5.72
CA PRO A 623 -20.01 -19.20 4.65
C PRO A 623 -18.70 -18.57 5.12
N LYS A 624 -18.58 -18.15 6.40
CA LYS A 624 -17.33 -17.58 6.93
C LYS A 624 -16.23 -18.62 7.02
N VAL A 625 -16.58 -19.86 7.38
CA VAL A 625 -15.66 -21.01 7.39
C VAL A 625 -15.21 -21.34 5.97
N ARG A 626 -16.14 -21.37 4.99
CA ARG A 626 -15.81 -21.59 3.57
C ARG A 626 -14.83 -20.54 3.06
N ARG A 627 -15.15 -19.26 3.31
CA ARG A 627 -14.31 -18.10 2.94
C ARG A 627 -12.91 -18.19 3.54
N SER A 628 -12.80 -18.49 4.84
CA SER A 628 -11.49 -18.66 5.49
C SER A 628 -10.71 -19.87 4.97
N GLY A 629 -11.39 -20.95 4.54
CA GLY A 629 -10.76 -22.08 3.83
C GLY A 629 -10.14 -21.66 2.50
N ASN A 630 -10.89 -20.93 1.68
CA ASN A 630 -10.40 -20.32 0.43
C ASN A 630 -9.17 -19.42 0.66
N LEU A 631 -9.23 -18.52 1.66
CA LEU A 631 -8.11 -17.64 1.99
C LEU A 631 -6.88 -18.37 2.53
N ALA A 632 -7.08 -19.47 3.27
CA ALA A 632 -5.99 -20.31 3.75
C ALA A 632 -5.29 -21.05 2.58
N LEU A 633 -6.07 -21.63 1.67
CA LEU A 633 -5.55 -22.30 0.47
C LEU A 633 -4.85 -21.32 -0.48
N ARG A 634 -5.38 -20.09 -0.64
CA ARG A 634 -4.70 -19.01 -1.35
C ARG A 634 -3.30 -18.75 -0.78
N ARG A 635 -3.18 -18.67 0.54
CA ARG A 635 -1.91 -18.43 1.23
C ARG A 635 -0.93 -19.59 1.05
N GLN A 636 -1.44 -20.83 0.94
CA GLN A 636 -0.66 -22.02 0.56
C GLN A 636 -0.37 -22.10 -0.95
N LYS A 637 -0.92 -21.21 -1.78
CA LYS A 637 -0.93 -21.27 -3.26
C LYS A 637 -1.53 -22.58 -3.82
N SER A 638 -2.43 -23.21 -3.07
CA SER A 638 -2.98 -24.53 -3.40
C SER A 638 -3.97 -24.47 -4.56
N ASN A 639 -3.89 -25.47 -5.45
CA ASN A 639 -4.87 -25.66 -6.51
C ASN A 639 -6.29 -25.95 -5.99
N GLN A 640 -6.43 -26.43 -4.74
CA GLN A 640 -7.72 -26.70 -4.09
C GLN A 640 -8.58 -25.44 -3.91
N THR A 641 -7.99 -24.23 -4.04
CA THR A 641 -8.73 -22.96 -4.18
C THR A 641 -9.81 -23.04 -5.28
N ALA A 642 -9.59 -23.85 -6.33
CA ALA A 642 -10.55 -24.12 -7.39
C ALA A 642 -11.88 -24.74 -6.92
N ARG A 643 -11.98 -25.29 -5.70
CA ARG A 643 -13.24 -25.83 -5.17
C ARG A 643 -14.25 -24.73 -4.81
N PHE A 644 -13.78 -23.51 -4.55
CA PHE A 644 -14.60 -22.39 -4.09
C PHE A 644 -15.14 -21.50 -5.23
N ILE A 645 -14.69 -21.71 -6.48
CA ILE A 645 -15.07 -20.88 -7.64
C ILE A 645 -16.51 -21.10 -8.12
N ASN A 646 -17.25 -22.04 -7.53
CA ASN A 646 -18.66 -22.31 -7.82
C ASN A 646 -19.55 -22.17 -6.56
N ASP A 647 -19.04 -21.56 -5.48
CA ASP A 647 -19.77 -21.37 -4.21
C ASP A 647 -21.14 -20.70 -4.42
N ASP A 648 -22.12 -21.03 -3.59
CA ASP A 648 -23.45 -20.44 -3.62
C ASP A 648 -23.45 -18.95 -3.24
N SER A 649 -22.49 -18.52 -2.44
CA SER A 649 -22.24 -17.11 -2.15
C SER A 649 -21.36 -16.48 -3.24
N TYR A 650 -21.90 -15.50 -3.97
CA TYR A 650 -21.16 -14.77 -5.01
C TYR A 650 -19.89 -14.10 -4.46
N ASP A 651 -19.91 -13.64 -3.20
CA ASP A 651 -18.75 -13.07 -2.48
C ASP A 651 -17.57 -14.06 -2.37
N ILE A 652 -17.86 -15.34 -2.15
CA ILE A 652 -16.84 -16.39 -2.03
C ILE A 652 -16.36 -16.80 -3.43
N MET A 653 -17.28 -16.89 -4.39
CA MET A 653 -16.97 -17.18 -5.79
C MET A 653 -16.00 -16.16 -6.40
N ILE A 654 -16.26 -14.85 -6.23
CA ILE A 654 -15.37 -13.81 -6.73
C ILE A 654 -14.04 -13.78 -5.96
N GLU A 655 -14.06 -14.00 -4.64
CA GLU A 655 -12.84 -14.07 -3.84
C GLU A 655 -11.96 -15.28 -4.18
N ALA A 656 -12.55 -16.41 -4.57
CA ALA A 656 -11.84 -17.59 -5.08
C ALA A 656 -11.20 -17.30 -6.44
N ALA A 657 -11.92 -16.63 -7.36
CA ALA A 657 -11.36 -16.17 -8.63
C ALA A 657 -10.19 -15.19 -8.42
N GLN A 658 -10.36 -14.18 -7.57
CA GLN A 658 -9.29 -13.28 -7.14
C GLN A 658 -8.10 -14.01 -6.51
N SER A 659 -8.36 -15.11 -5.79
CA SER A 659 -7.33 -15.90 -5.11
C SER A 659 -6.51 -16.72 -6.09
N ILE A 660 -7.11 -17.23 -7.16
CA ILE A 660 -6.43 -17.96 -8.26
C ILE A 660 -5.72 -17.01 -9.22
N HIS A 661 -6.27 -15.81 -9.42
CA HIS A 661 -5.78 -14.83 -10.39
C HIS A 661 -4.72 -13.89 -9.81
N ASN A 662 -5.04 -13.18 -8.72
CA ASN A 662 -4.16 -12.16 -8.12
C ASN A 662 -3.06 -12.77 -7.23
N THR A 663 -3.16 -14.08 -6.97
CA THR A 663 -2.06 -14.95 -6.59
C THR A 663 -2.04 -16.04 -7.65
N PRO A 664 -1.17 -15.99 -8.69
CA PRO A 664 -1.26 -16.82 -9.88
C PRO A 664 -1.04 -18.32 -9.61
N ILE A 665 -2.08 -18.99 -9.13
CA ILE A 665 -2.12 -20.43 -8.86
C ILE A 665 -2.31 -21.12 -10.21
N GLN A 666 -1.20 -21.37 -10.91
CA GLN A 666 -1.16 -21.89 -12.29
C GLN A 666 -2.06 -23.12 -12.48
N ASN A 667 -2.06 -24.04 -11.51
CA ASN A 667 -2.83 -25.30 -11.54
C ASN A 667 -4.35 -25.14 -11.27
N ALA A 668 -4.82 -23.92 -10.97
CA ALA A 668 -6.24 -23.58 -10.79
C ALA A 668 -6.77 -22.61 -11.87
N LEU A 669 -5.90 -21.97 -12.64
CA LEU A 669 -6.29 -21.12 -13.77
C LEU A 669 -7.18 -21.84 -14.81
N PRO A 670 -6.96 -23.12 -15.19
CA PRO A 670 -7.84 -23.82 -16.13
C PRO A 670 -9.29 -23.94 -15.64
N GLN A 671 -9.48 -24.14 -14.34
CA GLN A 671 -10.79 -24.26 -13.69
C GLN A 671 -11.51 -22.91 -13.68
N LEU A 672 -10.79 -21.83 -13.37
CA LEU A 672 -11.30 -20.44 -13.49
C LEU A 672 -11.66 -20.09 -14.93
N ALA A 673 -10.82 -20.45 -15.90
CA ALA A 673 -11.03 -20.21 -17.32
C ALA A 673 -12.29 -20.92 -17.88
N ARG A 674 -12.59 -22.13 -17.40
CA ARG A 674 -13.76 -22.93 -17.79
C ARG A 674 -15.10 -22.34 -17.34
N LEU A 675 -15.12 -21.42 -16.38
CA LEU A 675 -16.36 -20.74 -15.97
C LEU A 675 -17.02 -19.91 -17.10
N HIS A 676 -16.36 -19.72 -18.24
CA HIS A 676 -17.02 -19.21 -19.44
C HIS A 676 -18.18 -20.11 -19.92
N GLU A 677 -18.03 -21.43 -19.80
CA GLU A 677 -18.95 -22.44 -20.31
C GLU A 677 -20.34 -22.33 -19.64
N ASN A 678 -20.36 -22.05 -18.34
CA ASN A 678 -21.58 -21.92 -17.54
C ASN A 678 -21.92 -20.46 -17.16
N ARG A 679 -21.38 -19.44 -17.87
CA ARG A 679 -21.56 -18.02 -17.52
C ARG A 679 -23.01 -17.58 -17.30
N LYS A 680 -23.94 -18.07 -18.12
CA LYS A 680 -25.38 -17.76 -18.02
C LYS A 680 -26.05 -18.28 -16.75
N VAL A 681 -25.39 -19.19 -16.02
CA VAL A 681 -25.88 -19.75 -14.75
C VAL A 681 -25.34 -18.94 -13.58
N TRP A 682 -24.03 -18.71 -13.50
CA TRP A 682 -23.46 -18.03 -12.34
C TRP A 682 -23.62 -16.51 -12.36
N ILE A 683 -23.76 -15.86 -13.53
CA ILE A 683 -24.05 -14.41 -13.59
C ILE A 683 -25.31 -14.07 -12.78
N LYS A 684 -26.31 -14.95 -12.77
CA LYS A 684 -27.54 -14.80 -11.97
C LYS A 684 -27.32 -14.73 -10.46
N LYS A 685 -26.19 -15.25 -9.95
CA LYS A 685 -25.79 -15.11 -8.53
C LYS A 685 -25.37 -13.67 -8.18
N PHE A 686 -25.09 -12.83 -9.19
CA PHE A 686 -24.65 -11.43 -9.06
C PHE A 686 -25.71 -10.41 -9.51
N GLU A 687 -26.90 -10.88 -9.92
CA GLU A 687 -28.07 -10.07 -10.20
C GLU A 687 -28.75 -9.73 -8.86
N SER A 688 -29.07 -8.46 -8.61
CA SER A 688 -29.76 -8.05 -7.37
C SER A 688 -31.26 -8.27 -7.49
N GLU A 689 -31.94 -8.60 -6.39
CA GLU A 689 -33.41 -8.72 -6.37
C GLU A 689 -34.16 -7.37 -6.56
N ASN A 690 -33.45 -6.23 -6.65
CA ASN A 690 -34.00 -4.91 -6.33
C ASN A 690 -33.70 -3.76 -7.33
N GLU A 691 -33.24 -4.02 -8.56
CA GLU A 691 -33.09 -2.95 -9.57
C GLU A 691 -33.65 -3.29 -10.95
N ASP A 692 -34.47 -2.39 -11.50
CA ASP A 692 -34.99 -2.38 -12.88
C ASP A 692 -33.90 -2.02 -13.93
N THR A 693 -32.66 -2.45 -13.74
CA THR A 693 -31.51 -2.11 -14.59
C THR A 693 -31.05 -3.32 -15.40
N GLU A 694 -31.10 -3.23 -16.74
CA GLU A 694 -30.61 -4.27 -17.68
C GLU A 694 -29.06 -4.43 -17.67
N SER A 695 -28.36 -3.91 -16.65
CA SER A 695 -26.90 -3.86 -16.59
C SER A 695 -26.35 -4.81 -15.53
N LEU A 696 -25.30 -5.55 -15.89
CA LEU A 696 -24.56 -6.37 -14.94
C LEU A 696 -23.93 -5.53 -13.81
N SER A 697 -23.91 -6.09 -12.60
CA SER A 697 -23.27 -5.49 -11.43
C SER A 697 -21.75 -5.41 -11.58
N ALA A 698 -21.11 -4.51 -10.82
CA ALA A 698 -19.66 -4.33 -10.87
C ALA A 698 -18.88 -5.62 -10.54
N ASP A 699 -19.37 -6.41 -9.59
CA ASP A 699 -18.77 -7.69 -9.19
C ASP A 699 -18.92 -8.76 -10.28
N ALA A 700 -20.04 -8.79 -11.03
CA ALA A 700 -20.18 -9.65 -12.20
C ALA A 700 -19.18 -9.29 -13.31
N ILE A 701 -18.95 -7.99 -13.54
CA ILE A 701 -17.97 -7.49 -14.53
C ILE A 701 -16.55 -7.87 -14.11
N GLU A 702 -16.19 -7.74 -12.82
CA GLU A 702 -14.89 -8.15 -12.29
C GLU A 702 -14.70 -9.68 -12.40
N MET A 703 -15.73 -10.48 -12.08
CA MET A 703 -15.69 -11.93 -12.26
C MET A 703 -15.46 -12.32 -13.73
N LEU A 704 -16.15 -11.67 -14.67
CA LEU A 704 -15.93 -11.87 -16.11
C LEU A 704 -14.49 -11.53 -16.51
N TYR A 705 -13.92 -10.43 -15.99
CA TYR A 705 -12.51 -10.10 -16.24
C TYR A 705 -11.57 -11.23 -15.82
N TYR A 706 -11.73 -11.79 -14.61
CA TYR A 706 -10.88 -12.87 -14.14
C TYR A 706 -11.00 -14.16 -14.96
N VAL A 707 -12.22 -14.53 -15.38
CA VAL A 707 -12.47 -15.70 -16.23
C VAL A 707 -11.80 -15.57 -17.60
N TYR A 708 -11.93 -14.42 -18.26
CA TYR A 708 -11.32 -14.21 -19.58
C TYR A 708 -9.82 -13.91 -19.52
N HIS A 709 -9.33 -13.24 -18.47
CA HIS A 709 -7.89 -13.05 -18.31
C HIS A 709 -7.18 -14.36 -17.96
N ALA A 710 -7.81 -15.27 -17.21
CA ALA A 710 -7.28 -16.63 -17.01
C ALA A 710 -7.11 -17.37 -18.35
N ASN A 711 -8.09 -17.27 -19.26
CA ASN A 711 -7.96 -17.79 -20.64
C ASN A 711 -6.75 -17.15 -21.36
N PHE A 712 -6.51 -15.83 -21.20
CA PHE A 712 -5.37 -15.15 -21.84
C PHE A 712 -4.01 -15.56 -21.25
N ILE A 713 -3.94 -15.71 -19.92
CA ILE A 713 -2.72 -16.14 -19.23
C ILE A 713 -2.31 -17.54 -19.72
N LEU A 714 -3.25 -18.49 -19.77
CA LEU A 714 -3.02 -19.88 -20.17
C LEU A 714 -2.53 -20.04 -21.62
N GLY A 715 -2.84 -19.09 -22.52
CA GLY A 715 -2.17 -18.96 -23.81
C GLY A 715 -2.38 -20.08 -24.85
N LYS A 716 -3.27 -21.05 -24.59
CA LYS A 716 -3.59 -22.13 -25.54
C LYS A 716 -4.65 -21.73 -26.56
N ALA A 717 -4.65 -22.39 -27.71
CA ALA A 717 -5.62 -22.20 -28.79
C ALA A 717 -7.08 -22.36 -28.32
N GLU A 718 -7.39 -23.35 -27.48
CA GLU A 718 -8.74 -23.51 -26.87
C GLU A 718 -9.21 -22.25 -26.11
N HIS A 719 -8.29 -21.56 -25.45
CA HIS A 719 -8.57 -20.31 -24.73
C HIS A 719 -8.66 -19.11 -25.67
N LEU A 720 -7.88 -19.06 -26.75
CA LEU A 720 -8.05 -18.06 -27.80
C LEU A 720 -9.45 -18.12 -28.41
N LYS A 721 -9.97 -19.33 -28.71
CA LYS A 721 -11.33 -19.52 -29.22
C LYS A 721 -12.38 -18.92 -28.29
N THR A 722 -12.19 -19.10 -26.98
CA THR A 722 -13.06 -18.53 -25.93
C THR A 722 -13.04 -17.00 -25.93
N ILE A 723 -11.86 -16.38 -26.02
CA ILE A 723 -11.72 -14.92 -26.01
C ILE A 723 -12.21 -14.29 -27.32
N VAL A 724 -11.95 -14.93 -28.47
CA VAL A 724 -12.47 -14.52 -29.79
C VAL A 724 -14.01 -14.54 -29.79
N SER A 725 -14.62 -15.60 -29.27
CA SER A 725 -16.08 -15.67 -29.12
C SER A 725 -16.61 -14.57 -28.19
N ALA A 726 -15.95 -14.31 -27.05
CA ALA A 726 -16.33 -13.28 -26.10
C ALA A 726 -16.16 -11.84 -26.65
N ALA A 727 -15.22 -11.61 -27.56
CA ALA A 727 -15.09 -10.32 -28.25
C ALA A 727 -16.24 -10.05 -29.24
N GLY A 728 -16.89 -11.10 -29.78
CA GLY A 728 -18.08 -11.02 -30.63
C GLY A 728 -19.42 -11.00 -29.91
N ASP A 729 -19.51 -11.65 -28.74
CA ASP A 729 -20.76 -11.87 -28.00
C ASP A 729 -21.41 -10.57 -27.49
N GLN A 730 -22.44 -10.10 -28.17
CA GLN A 730 -23.16 -8.88 -27.82
C GLN A 730 -23.86 -8.93 -26.45
N ALA A 731 -24.08 -10.13 -25.87
CA ALA A 731 -24.62 -10.27 -24.52
C ALA A 731 -23.60 -9.93 -23.41
N LEU A 732 -22.32 -9.78 -23.73
CA LEU A 732 -21.29 -9.35 -22.77
C LEU A 732 -21.16 -7.83 -22.73
N PRO A 733 -20.89 -7.22 -21.55
CA PRO A 733 -20.63 -5.79 -21.43
C PRO A 733 -19.52 -5.31 -22.37
N GLY A 734 -19.72 -4.14 -22.99
CA GLY A 734 -18.76 -3.59 -23.95
C GLY A 734 -17.35 -3.34 -23.37
N SER A 735 -17.21 -3.20 -22.05
CA SER A 735 -15.91 -3.18 -21.35
C SER A 735 -15.16 -4.50 -21.49
N ILE A 736 -15.83 -5.63 -21.25
CA ILE A 736 -15.26 -6.97 -21.37
C ILE A 736 -14.92 -7.30 -22.83
N ARG A 737 -15.80 -6.95 -23.79
CA ARG A 737 -15.54 -7.17 -25.22
C ARG A 737 -14.28 -6.42 -25.69
N ARG A 738 -14.13 -5.14 -25.32
CA ARG A 738 -12.92 -4.34 -25.64
C ARG A 738 -11.64 -4.93 -25.05
N MET A 739 -11.71 -5.47 -23.83
CA MET A 739 -10.58 -6.10 -23.17
C MET A 739 -10.19 -7.42 -23.84
N CYS A 740 -11.19 -8.23 -24.26
CA CYS A 740 -10.99 -9.41 -25.10
C CYS A 740 -10.35 -9.06 -26.45
N LEU A 741 -10.78 -7.98 -27.12
CA LEU A 741 -10.15 -7.50 -28.35
C LEU A 741 -8.67 -7.12 -28.13
N GLN A 742 -8.32 -6.45 -27.03
CA GLN A 742 -6.93 -6.11 -26.71
C GLN A 742 -6.05 -7.37 -26.50
N TRP A 743 -6.58 -8.40 -25.85
CA TRP A 743 -5.90 -9.69 -25.70
C TRP A 743 -5.75 -10.44 -27.03
N VAL A 744 -6.78 -10.45 -27.88
CA VAL A 744 -6.68 -11.04 -29.23
C VAL A 744 -5.66 -10.28 -30.08
N ARG A 745 -5.60 -8.94 -30.01
CA ARG A 745 -4.62 -8.12 -30.74
C ARG A 745 -3.17 -8.41 -30.37
N SER A 746 -2.90 -8.76 -29.11
CA SER A 746 -1.56 -9.01 -28.57
C SER A 746 -1.19 -10.50 -28.48
N TRP A 747 -2.08 -11.40 -28.93
CA TRP A 747 -1.89 -12.84 -28.79
C TRP A 747 -0.61 -13.34 -29.45
N VAL A 748 -0.43 -13.02 -30.74
CA VAL A 748 0.70 -13.55 -31.53
C VAL A 748 2.02 -12.89 -31.12
N SER A 749 2.02 -11.60 -30.76
CA SER A 749 3.25 -10.94 -30.27
C SER A 749 3.73 -11.47 -28.93
N ASN A 750 2.81 -11.85 -28.03
CA ASN A 750 3.14 -12.15 -26.64
C ASN A 750 3.22 -13.65 -26.31
N LYS A 751 2.60 -14.53 -27.12
CA LYS A 751 2.42 -15.96 -26.81
C LYS A 751 3.03 -16.92 -27.85
N THR A 752 3.79 -16.42 -28.83
CA THR A 752 4.37 -17.27 -29.88
C THR A 752 5.86 -17.01 -30.16
N SER A 753 6.64 -16.71 -29.13
CA SER A 753 8.09 -16.43 -29.23
C SER A 753 9.02 -17.64 -29.00
N GLY A 754 8.50 -18.78 -28.54
CA GLY A 754 9.27 -20.02 -28.34
C GLY A 754 9.19 -21.00 -29.52
N ASP A 755 10.21 -21.87 -29.61
CA ASP A 755 10.42 -22.86 -30.69
C ASP A 755 10.13 -24.32 -30.26
N SER A 756 9.42 -24.54 -29.13
CA SER A 756 9.08 -25.91 -28.73
C SER A 756 8.02 -26.56 -29.65
N PRO A 757 7.94 -27.90 -29.74
CA PRO A 757 6.93 -28.59 -30.54
C PRO A 757 5.49 -28.25 -30.11
N ASP A 758 5.24 -28.15 -28.81
CA ASP A 758 3.92 -27.83 -28.24
C ASP A 758 3.52 -26.37 -28.54
N GLU A 759 4.44 -25.42 -28.42
CA GLU A 759 4.21 -24.03 -28.83
C GLU A 759 3.98 -23.91 -30.35
N THR A 760 4.66 -24.73 -31.15
CA THR A 760 4.48 -24.76 -32.61
C THR A 760 3.09 -25.30 -32.98
N HIS A 761 2.63 -26.37 -32.33
CA HIS A 761 1.26 -26.86 -32.49
C HIS A 761 0.23 -25.83 -32.01
N ASN A 762 0.46 -25.20 -30.86
CA ASN A 762 -0.41 -24.16 -30.33
C ASN A 762 -0.49 -22.93 -31.27
N ARG A 763 0.62 -22.54 -31.88
CA ARG A 763 0.70 -21.46 -32.89
C ARG A 763 -0.11 -21.80 -34.14
N SER A 764 -0.05 -23.04 -34.63
CA SER A 764 -0.82 -23.47 -35.81
C SER A 764 -2.33 -23.55 -35.52
N ALA A 765 -2.73 -24.10 -34.37
CA ALA A 765 -4.12 -24.11 -33.93
C ALA A 765 -4.69 -22.70 -33.70
N SER A 766 -3.90 -21.80 -33.09
CA SER A 766 -4.27 -20.39 -32.90
C SER A 766 -4.50 -19.66 -34.24
N LYS A 767 -3.64 -19.88 -35.23
CA LYS A 767 -3.85 -19.36 -36.60
C LYS A 767 -5.16 -19.86 -37.20
N THR A 768 -5.48 -21.15 -37.07
CA THR A 768 -6.73 -21.73 -37.60
C THR A 768 -7.97 -21.07 -36.97
N ILE A 769 -7.96 -20.79 -35.68
CA ILE A 769 -9.08 -20.13 -34.98
C ILE A 769 -9.28 -18.69 -35.46
N LEU A 770 -8.20 -17.90 -35.54
CA LEU A 770 -8.26 -16.54 -36.06
C LEU A 770 -8.75 -16.51 -37.51
N LYS A 771 -8.31 -17.49 -38.32
CA LYS A 771 -8.75 -17.65 -39.71
C LYS A 771 -10.24 -17.98 -39.83
N GLN A 772 -10.78 -18.80 -38.93
CA GLN A 772 -12.22 -19.12 -38.88
C GLN A 772 -13.08 -17.90 -38.52
N ALA A 773 -12.58 -16.99 -37.68
CA ALA A 773 -13.28 -15.76 -37.31
C ALA A 773 -13.17 -14.62 -38.36
N ALA A 774 -12.35 -14.78 -39.40
CA ALA A 774 -11.98 -13.68 -40.29
C ALA A 774 -13.16 -13.09 -41.06
N GLU A 775 -13.99 -13.92 -41.67
CA GLU A 775 -15.13 -13.45 -42.47
C GLU A 775 -16.21 -12.74 -41.64
N GLU A 776 -16.50 -13.26 -40.44
CA GLU A 776 -17.41 -12.64 -39.46
C GLU A 776 -16.87 -11.29 -38.98
N TRP A 777 -15.59 -11.22 -38.59
CA TRP A 777 -15.01 -10.00 -38.03
C TRP A 777 -14.83 -8.87 -39.05
N LEU A 778 -14.52 -9.20 -40.31
CA LEU A 778 -14.44 -8.24 -41.41
C LEU A 778 -15.81 -7.65 -41.80
N THR A 779 -16.88 -8.43 -41.65
CA THR A 779 -18.25 -8.02 -41.97
C THR A 779 -19.03 -7.46 -40.76
N SER A 780 -18.48 -7.62 -39.56
CA SER A 780 -19.02 -7.04 -38.31
C SER A 780 -19.16 -5.52 -38.37
N SER A 781 -19.99 -4.95 -37.50
CA SER A 781 -20.06 -3.50 -37.26
C SER A 781 -19.03 -3.00 -36.23
N ASP A 782 -18.27 -3.89 -35.58
CA ASP A 782 -17.28 -3.51 -34.57
C ASP A 782 -15.92 -3.22 -35.23
N THR A 783 -15.61 -1.93 -35.32
CA THR A 783 -14.35 -1.44 -35.89
C THR A 783 -13.10 -2.04 -35.24
N GLY A 784 -13.15 -2.45 -33.97
CA GLY A 784 -12.03 -3.11 -33.30
C GLY A 784 -11.78 -4.52 -33.81
N GLN A 785 -12.84 -5.28 -34.14
CA GLN A 785 -12.72 -6.59 -34.78
C GLN A 785 -12.12 -6.46 -36.18
N GLN A 786 -12.62 -5.50 -36.97
CA GLN A 786 -12.14 -5.19 -38.32
C GLN A 786 -10.65 -4.81 -38.32
N GLU A 787 -10.24 -3.86 -37.45
CA GLU A 787 -8.85 -3.39 -37.32
C GLU A 787 -7.89 -4.54 -36.95
N ILE A 788 -8.28 -5.41 -36.01
CA ILE A 788 -7.46 -6.55 -35.58
C ILE A 788 -7.37 -7.60 -36.68
N MET A 789 -8.47 -7.91 -37.37
CA MET A 789 -8.47 -8.91 -38.41
C MET A 789 -7.62 -8.48 -39.61
N LEU A 790 -7.72 -7.22 -40.05
CA LEU A 790 -6.85 -6.68 -41.11
C LEU A 790 -5.36 -6.83 -40.77
N GLY A 791 -4.97 -6.58 -39.51
CA GLY A 791 -3.61 -6.80 -39.04
C GLY A 791 -3.16 -8.27 -39.11
N TYR A 792 -4.05 -9.22 -38.81
CA TYR A 792 -3.75 -10.66 -38.94
C TYR A 792 -3.70 -11.15 -40.39
N LEU A 793 -4.56 -10.61 -41.27
CA LEU A 793 -4.51 -10.88 -42.70
C LEU A 793 -3.18 -10.40 -43.32
N GLU A 794 -2.69 -9.21 -42.92
CA GLU A 794 -1.38 -8.68 -43.31
C GLU A 794 -0.24 -9.57 -42.77
N ALA A 795 -0.26 -9.90 -41.47
CA ALA A 795 0.80 -10.67 -40.82
C ALA A 795 0.90 -12.15 -41.27
N PHE A 796 -0.19 -12.74 -41.76
CA PHE A 796 -0.23 -14.14 -42.18
C PHE A 796 -0.42 -14.36 -43.69
N GLY A 797 -0.64 -13.31 -44.48
CA GLY A 797 -0.79 -13.40 -45.93
C GLY A 797 -2.05 -14.13 -46.40
N TRP A 798 -3.15 -14.08 -45.63
CA TRP A 798 -4.40 -14.79 -45.95
C TRP A 798 -5.19 -14.08 -47.06
N ASN A 799 -4.71 -14.24 -48.28
CA ASN A 799 -5.21 -13.59 -49.49
C ASN A 799 -6.56 -14.14 -49.99
N GLU A 800 -7.08 -15.23 -49.42
CA GLU A 800 -8.40 -15.78 -49.77
C GLU A 800 -9.56 -14.87 -49.30
N PHE A 801 -9.35 -14.02 -48.29
CA PHE A 801 -10.36 -13.08 -47.78
C PHE A 801 -10.47 -11.77 -48.59
N LYS A 802 -9.82 -11.68 -49.76
CA LYS A 802 -9.95 -10.57 -50.72
C LYS A 802 -11.39 -10.06 -50.90
N PRO A 803 -12.43 -10.90 -51.11
CA PRO A 803 -13.80 -10.42 -51.30
C PRO A 803 -14.34 -9.67 -50.07
N ALA A 804 -14.06 -10.17 -48.87
CA ALA A 804 -14.48 -9.56 -47.61
C ALA A 804 -13.74 -8.23 -47.37
N VAL A 805 -12.43 -8.15 -47.65
CA VAL A 805 -11.64 -6.91 -47.54
C VAL A 805 -12.10 -5.86 -48.56
N ALA A 806 -12.40 -6.27 -49.80
CA ALA A 806 -12.98 -5.39 -50.82
C ALA A 806 -14.38 -4.87 -50.44
N SER A 807 -15.20 -5.71 -49.80
CA SER A 807 -16.50 -5.31 -49.25
C SER A 807 -16.33 -4.29 -48.12
N LEU A 808 -15.44 -4.56 -47.15
CA LEU A 808 -15.10 -3.64 -46.06
C LEU A 808 -14.60 -2.27 -46.55
N PHE A 809 -13.75 -2.23 -47.59
CA PHE A 809 -13.33 -0.98 -48.23
C PHE A 809 -14.51 -0.17 -48.80
N ARG A 810 -15.53 -0.83 -49.37
CA ARG A 810 -16.72 -0.18 -49.93
C ARG A 810 -17.81 0.12 -48.90
N THR A 811 -17.78 -0.48 -47.71
CA THR A 811 -18.74 -0.23 -46.63
C THR A 811 -18.70 1.24 -46.18
N PHE A 812 -19.73 2.01 -46.56
CA PHE A 812 -19.78 3.46 -46.32
C PHE A 812 -19.66 3.84 -44.84
N ASN A 813 -20.30 3.07 -43.95
CA ASN A 813 -20.34 3.31 -42.51
C ASN A 813 -19.09 2.81 -41.75
N ALA A 814 -18.15 2.12 -42.41
CA ALA A 814 -16.91 1.68 -41.77
C ALA A 814 -15.94 2.85 -41.56
N LYS A 815 -15.11 2.79 -40.52
CA LYS A 815 -14.16 3.85 -40.18
C LYS A 815 -13.24 4.19 -41.37
N PRO A 816 -13.00 5.49 -41.67
CA PRO A 816 -12.05 5.95 -42.67
C PRO A 816 -10.69 5.26 -42.64
N GLU A 817 -10.13 5.05 -41.45
CA GLU A 817 -8.83 4.46 -41.19
C GLU A 817 -8.83 2.96 -41.51
N THR A 818 -9.83 2.22 -41.03
CA THR A 818 -10.02 0.79 -41.32
C THR A 818 -10.17 0.53 -42.82
N ARG A 819 -10.90 1.40 -43.52
CA ARG A 819 -11.06 1.33 -44.99
C ARG A 819 -9.74 1.63 -45.72
N ALA A 820 -8.89 2.53 -45.19
CA ALA A 820 -7.56 2.77 -45.73
C ALA A 820 -6.62 1.55 -45.52
N SER A 821 -6.65 0.92 -44.35
CA SER A 821 -5.93 -0.34 -44.11
C SER A 821 -6.39 -1.47 -45.05
N ALA A 822 -7.69 -1.57 -45.34
CA ALA A 822 -8.21 -2.51 -46.34
C ALA A 822 -7.67 -2.21 -47.76
N LEU A 823 -7.63 -0.95 -48.18
CA LEU A 823 -7.05 -0.54 -49.48
C LEU A 823 -5.56 -0.91 -49.59
N LYS A 824 -4.77 -0.63 -48.55
CA LYS A 824 -3.34 -0.99 -48.46
C LYS A 824 -3.14 -2.51 -48.62
N LEU A 825 -3.98 -3.31 -47.99
CA LEU A 825 -3.90 -4.77 -48.03
C LEU A 825 -4.30 -5.35 -49.40
N LEU A 826 -5.34 -4.80 -50.04
CA LEU A 826 -5.70 -5.16 -51.43
C LEU A 826 -4.55 -4.86 -52.39
N PHE A 827 -3.88 -3.71 -52.25
CA PHE A 827 -2.70 -3.37 -53.05
C PHE A 827 -1.56 -4.37 -52.84
N HIS A 828 -1.28 -4.76 -51.60
CA HIS A 828 -0.23 -5.73 -51.31
C HIS A 828 -0.47 -7.10 -51.94
N TRP A 829 -1.74 -7.53 -52.06
CA TRP A 829 -2.09 -8.83 -52.63
C TRP A 829 -2.23 -8.85 -54.16
N GLU A 830 -2.78 -7.80 -54.77
CA GLU A 830 -2.99 -7.71 -56.22
C GLU A 830 -2.73 -6.28 -56.76
N PRO A 831 -1.46 -5.86 -56.90
CA PRO A 831 -1.10 -4.55 -57.45
C PRO A 831 -1.71 -4.28 -58.83
N GLU A 832 -1.82 -5.32 -59.66
CA GLU A 832 -2.34 -5.24 -61.04
C GLU A 832 -3.84 -4.90 -61.11
N HIS A 833 -4.62 -5.28 -60.09
CA HIS A 833 -6.08 -5.11 -60.05
C HIS A 833 -6.53 -3.97 -59.12
N ILE A 834 -5.60 -3.17 -58.59
CA ILE A 834 -5.91 -2.13 -57.58
C ILE A 834 -6.58 -0.88 -58.16
N ALA A 835 -6.45 -0.64 -59.48
CA ALA A 835 -6.85 0.62 -60.11
C ALA A 835 -8.30 1.06 -59.85
N PRO A 836 -9.34 0.19 -59.84
CA PRO A 836 -10.70 0.59 -59.47
C PRO A 836 -10.79 1.11 -58.03
N TYR A 837 -10.15 0.43 -57.09
CA TYR A 837 -10.13 0.79 -55.67
C TYR A 837 -9.36 2.09 -55.41
N LEU A 838 -8.24 2.34 -56.13
CA LEU A 838 -7.54 3.62 -56.08
C LEU A 838 -8.42 4.77 -56.59
N ASN A 839 -9.10 4.58 -57.72
CA ASN A 839 -9.97 5.60 -58.28
C ASN A 839 -11.14 5.94 -57.33
N GLU A 840 -11.78 4.92 -56.74
CA GLU A 840 -12.80 5.09 -55.69
C GLU A 840 -12.25 5.82 -54.44
N ALA A 841 -11.02 5.50 -54.01
CA ALA A 841 -10.40 6.11 -52.85
C ALA A 841 -9.97 7.57 -53.07
N LEU A 842 -9.44 7.92 -54.25
CA LEU A 842 -8.98 9.27 -54.61
C LEU A 842 -10.12 10.29 -54.68
N ILE A 843 -11.32 9.87 -55.08
CA ILE A 843 -12.52 10.73 -55.13
C ILE A 843 -13.36 10.69 -53.85
N SER A 844 -12.93 9.89 -52.85
CA SER A 844 -13.66 9.74 -51.58
C SER A 844 -13.71 11.04 -50.78
N ASN A 845 -14.80 11.27 -50.05
CA ASN A 845 -14.90 12.39 -49.10
C ASN A 845 -13.95 12.23 -47.90
N SER A 846 -13.53 11.01 -47.57
CA SER A 846 -12.57 10.71 -46.49
C SER A 846 -11.15 11.14 -46.87
N ALA A 847 -10.50 11.95 -46.03
CA ALA A 847 -9.12 12.35 -46.26
C ALA A 847 -8.10 11.23 -46.01
N PHE A 848 -8.40 10.29 -45.09
CA PHE A 848 -7.58 9.10 -44.85
C PHE A 848 -7.50 8.20 -46.09
N LEU A 849 -8.63 7.99 -46.77
CA LEU A 849 -8.67 7.16 -47.99
C LEU A 849 -7.89 7.78 -49.14
N ARG A 850 -8.05 9.08 -49.38
CA ARG A 850 -7.31 9.74 -50.46
C ARG A 850 -5.80 9.76 -50.20
N LYS A 851 -5.36 9.96 -48.94
CA LYS A 851 -3.94 9.87 -48.55
C LYS A 851 -3.36 8.51 -48.89
N GLU A 852 -3.99 7.42 -48.44
CA GLU A 852 -3.46 6.08 -48.66
C GLU A 852 -3.41 5.73 -50.16
N ALA A 853 -4.41 6.16 -50.93
CA ALA A 853 -4.38 6.00 -52.38
C ALA A 853 -3.20 6.72 -53.06
N VAL A 854 -2.86 7.94 -52.62
CA VAL A 854 -1.66 8.66 -53.09
C VAL A 854 -0.38 7.91 -52.71
N LEU A 855 -0.26 7.41 -51.47
CA LEU A 855 0.91 6.63 -51.04
C LEU A 855 1.07 5.29 -51.80
N ILE A 856 -0.03 4.68 -52.24
CA ILE A 856 0.01 3.50 -53.10
C ILE A 856 0.48 3.87 -54.52
N GLN A 857 0.08 5.03 -55.06
CA GLN A 857 0.55 5.49 -56.36
C GLN A 857 2.08 5.67 -56.42
N ALA A 858 2.72 6.21 -55.37
CA ALA A 858 4.20 6.24 -55.26
C ALA A 858 4.86 4.86 -55.41
N LYS A 859 4.22 3.81 -54.91
CA LYS A 859 4.75 2.44 -54.96
C LYS A 859 4.56 1.78 -56.32
N MET A 860 3.61 2.27 -57.11
CA MET A 860 3.37 1.82 -58.49
C MET A 860 4.23 2.61 -59.49
N ASP A 861 4.45 3.90 -59.25
CA ASP A 861 5.30 4.78 -60.04
C ASP A 861 6.27 5.56 -59.12
N PRO A 862 7.53 5.12 -58.99
CA PRO A 862 8.55 5.81 -58.21
C PRO A 862 8.90 7.22 -58.70
N THR A 863 8.43 7.64 -59.89
CA THR A 863 8.61 9.00 -60.41
C THR A 863 7.49 9.97 -60.00
N ASP A 864 6.48 9.48 -59.27
CA ASP A 864 5.35 10.29 -58.79
C ASP A 864 5.74 11.28 -57.69
N ALA A 865 6.13 12.48 -58.12
CA ALA A 865 6.54 13.57 -57.23
C ALA A 865 5.50 13.92 -56.16
N VAL A 866 4.19 13.84 -56.46
CA VAL A 866 3.13 14.17 -55.48
C VAL A 866 3.15 13.17 -54.34
N ALA A 867 3.26 11.89 -54.66
CA ALA A 867 3.24 10.82 -53.68
C ALA A 867 4.56 10.76 -52.87
N HIS A 868 5.71 11.02 -53.50
CA HIS A 868 7.00 11.15 -52.81
C HIS A 868 6.98 12.24 -51.72
N TRP A 869 6.52 13.45 -52.04
CA TRP A 869 6.40 14.52 -51.04
C TRP A 869 5.32 14.20 -49.98
N THR A 870 4.26 13.47 -50.35
CA THR A 870 3.23 13.03 -49.40
C THR A 870 3.79 12.07 -48.33
N GLU A 871 4.65 11.13 -48.73
CA GLU A 871 5.34 10.22 -47.82
C GLU A 871 6.29 10.98 -46.88
N ARG A 872 7.12 11.87 -47.44
CA ARG A 872 8.08 12.71 -46.71
C ARG A 872 7.38 13.65 -45.70
N LEU A 873 6.19 14.15 -46.02
CA LEU A 873 5.33 14.91 -45.10
C LEU A 873 4.79 14.06 -43.92
N GLU A 874 4.50 12.78 -44.15
CA GLU A 874 3.97 11.91 -43.10
C GLU A 874 5.05 11.41 -42.13
N PHE A 875 6.21 11.02 -42.65
CA PHE A 875 7.22 10.28 -41.88
C PHE A 875 8.52 11.05 -41.61
N GLY A 876 8.89 12.03 -42.43
CA GLY A 876 10.17 12.75 -42.31
C GLY A 876 10.31 13.59 -41.03
N GLU A 877 11.50 14.16 -40.82
CA GLU A 877 11.73 15.13 -39.74
C GLU A 877 10.98 16.45 -39.98
N ILE A 878 10.82 17.31 -38.96
CA ILE A 878 10.06 18.57 -39.09
C ILE A 878 10.51 19.43 -40.28
N LYS A 879 11.83 19.51 -40.55
CA LYS A 879 12.35 20.24 -41.71
C LYS A 879 11.89 19.64 -43.05
N GLU A 880 11.94 18.31 -43.16
CA GLU A 880 11.52 17.57 -44.35
C GLU A 880 10.01 17.67 -44.58
N ARG A 881 9.20 17.75 -43.51
CA ARG A 881 7.76 18.00 -43.59
C ARG A 881 7.43 19.42 -44.04
N GLN A 882 8.20 20.41 -43.59
CA GLN A 882 8.05 21.81 -44.02
C GLN A 882 8.40 21.97 -45.50
N GLU A 883 9.50 21.33 -45.94
CA GLU A 883 9.91 21.22 -47.34
C GLU A 883 8.83 20.53 -48.18
N ALA A 884 8.34 19.37 -47.74
CA ALA A 884 7.29 18.63 -48.43
C ALA A 884 5.99 19.43 -48.58
N LEU A 885 5.57 20.21 -47.58
CA LEU A 885 4.41 21.11 -47.70
C LEU A 885 4.63 22.21 -48.75
N LYS A 886 5.85 22.77 -48.81
CA LYS A 886 6.22 23.79 -49.81
C LYS A 886 6.17 23.23 -51.23
N GLU A 887 6.75 22.06 -51.46
CA GLU A 887 6.77 21.44 -52.79
C GLU A 887 5.42 20.85 -53.19
N LEU A 888 4.63 20.30 -52.25
CA LEU A 888 3.23 19.94 -52.52
C LEU A 888 2.41 21.16 -52.96
N GLY A 889 2.60 22.32 -52.32
CA GLY A 889 1.89 23.56 -52.67
C GLY A 889 2.09 24.00 -54.12
N SER A 890 3.30 23.83 -54.66
CA SER A 890 3.70 24.27 -56.00
C SER A 890 3.26 23.32 -57.13
N LEU A 891 3.01 22.04 -56.84
CA LEU A 891 2.66 21.03 -57.83
C LEU A 891 1.23 21.21 -58.39
N LEU A 892 1.10 21.33 -59.71
CA LEU A 892 -0.18 21.52 -60.43
C LEU A 892 -1.03 20.23 -60.58
N ASP A 893 -0.93 19.30 -59.64
CA ASP A 893 -1.70 18.05 -59.63
C ASP A 893 -2.90 18.16 -58.67
N ARG A 894 -4.07 17.64 -59.06
CA ARG A 894 -5.28 17.62 -58.22
C ARG A 894 -5.15 16.71 -56.98
N ARG A 895 -4.26 15.73 -57.00
CA ARG A 895 -4.00 14.82 -55.88
C ARG A 895 -3.41 15.53 -54.67
N VAL A 896 -2.69 16.65 -54.88
CA VAL A 896 -2.23 17.56 -53.82
C VAL A 896 -3.39 18.08 -52.96
N ASP A 897 -4.53 18.42 -53.57
CA ASP A 897 -5.68 18.96 -52.83
C ASP A 897 -6.20 17.95 -51.80
N ALA A 898 -6.12 16.66 -52.12
CA ALA A 898 -6.49 15.59 -51.20
C ALA A 898 -5.54 15.47 -50.00
N VAL A 899 -4.24 15.61 -50.22
CA VAL A 899 -3.19 15.58 -49.19
C VAL A 899 -3.35 16.76 -48.24
N LEU A 900 -3.52 17.96 -48.77
CA LEU A 900 -3.67 19.17 -47.94
C LEU A 900 -4.98 19.15 -47.13
N LEU A 901 -6.06 18.57 -47.66
CA LEU A 901 -7.28 18.34 -46.88
C LEU A 901 -7.07 17.41 -45.68
N HIS A 902 -6.28 16.34 -45.84
CA HIS A 902 -5.95 15.42 -44.72
C HIS A 902 -5.21 16.15 -43.59
N TRP A 903 -4.24 17.00 -43.95
CA TRP A 903 -3.47 17.76 -42.97
C TRP A 903 -4.27 18.90 -42.31
N LEU A 904 -5.19 19.54 -43.04
CA LEU A 904 -6.13 20.51 -42.48
C LEU A 904 -7.14 19.85 -41.52
N GLU A 905 -7.59 18.63 -41.81
CA GLU A 905 -8.46 17.86 -40.90
C GLU A 905 -7.74 17.50 -39.59
N ARG A 906 -6.48 17.05 -39.65
CA ARG A 906 -5.64 16.85 -38.45
C ARG A 906 -5.45 18.15 -37.65
N ALA A 907 -5.29 19.28 -38.34
CA ALA A 907 -5.15 20.58 -37.70
C ALA A 907 -6.45 21.08 -37.03
N LEU A 908 -7.62 20.72 -37.56
CA LEU A 908 -8.93 20.95 -36.91
C LEU A 908 -9.17 20.07 -35.68
N GLN A 909 -8.46 18.94 -35.56
CA GLN A 909 -8.52 18.02 -34.42
C GLN A 909 -7.43 18.29 -33.36
N ASP A 910 -6.73 19.43 -33.40
CA ASP A 910 -5.57 19.74 -32.55
C ASP A 910 -4.39 18.74 -32.67
N LYS A 911 -4.31 17.96 -33.76
CA LYS A 911 -3.29 16.92 -34.01
C LYS A 911 -2.18 17.35 -34.98
N LEU A 912 -1.98 18.65 -35.20
CA LEU A 912 -0.91 19.17 -36.05
C LEU A 912 0.39 19.36 -35.23
N PRO A 913 1.53 18.78 -35.65
CA PRO A 913 2.83 19.04 -35.02
C PRO A 913 3.19 20.53 -34.98
N SER A 914 3.81 20.96 -33.88
CA SER A 914 4.34 22.31 -33.72
C SER A 914 5.34 22.63 -34.84
N GLY A 915 5.23 23.84 -35.42
CA GLY A 915 6.07 24.29 -36.54
C GLY A 915 5.53 24.01 -37.95
N LEU A 916 4.44 23.23 -38.13
CA LEU A 916 3.85 22.98 -39.46
C LEU A 916 2.71 23.95 -39.84
N SER A 917 2.11 24.64 -38.87
CA SER A 917 0.94 25.53 -39.06
C SER A 917 1.09 26.53 -40.21
N GLN A 918 2.18 27.31 -40.23
CA GLN A 918 2.43 28.32 -41.26
C GLN A 918 2.64 27.70 -42.66
N HIS A 919 3.38 26.60 -42.75
CA HIS A 919 3.68 25.92 -44.01
C HIS A 919 2.42 25.27 -44.61
N LEU A 920 1.58 24.66 -43.77
CA LEU A 920 0.30 24.09 -44.18
C LEU A 920 -0.66 25.19 -44.68
N GLN A 921 -0.70 26.33 -43.99
CA GLN A 921 -1.48 27.49 -44.44
C GLN A 921 -1.00 28.01 -45.80
N GLN A 922 0.32 28.14 -46.00
CA GLN A 922 0.90 28.61 -47.27
C GLN A 922 0.57 27.65 -48.42
N ALA A 923 0.82 26.35 -48.24
CA ALA A 923 0.51 25.32 -49.23
C ALA A 923 -0.99 25.29 -49.60
N ALA A 924 -1.88 25.33 -48.60
CA ALA A 924 -3.33 25.34 -48.81
C ALA A 924 -3.83 26.64 -49.49
N THR A 925 -3.16 27.78 -49.30
CA THR A 925 -3.52 29.07 -49.92
C THR A 925 -3.23 29.09 -51.41
N GLN A 926 -2.20 28.35 -51.87
CA GLN A 926 -1.84 28.23 -53.28
C GLN A 926 -2.85 27.39 -54.09
N ARG A 927 -3.73 26.64 -53.41
CA ARG A 927 -4.72 25.77 -54.07
C ARG A 927 -5.98 26.51 -54.51
N THR A 928 -6.51 26.13 -55.67
CA THR A 928 -7.76 26.68 -56.21
C THR A 928 -9.01 25.89 -55.78
N ALA A 929 -8.86 24.64 -55.35
CA ALA A 929 -9.96 23.73 -55.01
C ALA A 929 -10.91 24.30 -53.93
N PRO A 930 -12.23 24.35 -54.17
CA PRO A 930 -13.19 24.91 -53.22
C PRO A 930 -13.20 24.23 -51.85
N ALA A 931 -12.98 22.91 -51.81
CA ALA A 931 -12.90 22.14 -50.57
C ALA A 931 -11.71 22.56 -49.70
N VAL A 932 -10.52 22.71 -50.29
CA VAL A 932 -9.30 23.16 -49.57
C VAL A 932 -9.53 24.57 -49.01
N LYS A 933 -10.05 25.50 -49.82
CA LYS A 933 -10.36 26.87 -49.38
C LYS A 933 -11.39 26.92 -48.25
N LYS A 934 -12.43 26.07 -48.30
CA LYS A 934 -13.44 25.94 -47.23
C LYS A 934 -12.82 25.43 -45.93
N SER A 935 -12.05 24.34 -45.99
CA SER A 935 -11.40 23.74 -44.81
C SER A 935 -10.35 24.66 -44.19
N LEU A 936 -9.57 25.36 -45.03
CA LEU A 936 -8.60 26.37 -44.58
C LEU A 936 -9.29 27.51 -43.83
N LYS A 937 -10.40 28.05 -44.38
CA LYS A 937 -11.18 29.11 -43.73
C LYS A 937 -11.80 28.64 -42.41
N GLN A 938 -12.29 27.40 -42.33
CA GLN A 938 -12.81 26.81 -41.09
C GLN A 938 -11.72 26.74 -40.00
N TRP A 939 -10.54 26.23 -40.33
CA TRP A 939 -9.41 26.15 -39.40
C TRP A 939 -8.87 27.52 -38.96
N GLN A 940 -8.75 28.48 -39.89
CA GLN A 940 -8.41 29.87 -39.56
C GLN A 940 -9.44 30.54 -38.64
N THR A 941 -10.72 30.16 -38.74
CA THR A 941 -11.78 30.68 -37.88
C THR A 941 -11.71 30.05 -36.48
N ALA A 942 -11.47 28.74 -36.39
CA ALA A 942 -11.27 28.04 -35.12
C ALA A 942 -10.07 28.61 -34.33
N ASN A 943 -8.93 28.82 -34.99
CA ASN A 943 -7.73 29.39 -34.38
C ASN A 943 -7.93 30.84 -33.89
N ARG A 944 -8.83 31.63 -34.50
CA ARG A 944 -9.16 32.99 -34.04
C ARG A 944 -9.98 33.01 -32.74
N ILE A 945 -10.64 31.91 -32.37
CA ILE A 945 -11.50 31.83 -31.18
C ILE A 945 -10.72 31.39 -29.93
N SER A 946 -9.48 30.88 -30.08
CA SER A 946 -8.61 30.49 -28.97
C SER A 946 -7.23 31.17 -29.00
N PRO A 947 -7.08 32.41 -28.48
CA PRO A 947 -5.82 33.16 -28.50
C PRO A 947 -4.71 32.62 -27.57
N LYS A 948 -4.94 31.53 -26.81
CA LYS A 948 -4.01 31.01 -25.79
C LYS A 948 -3.07 29.88 -26.27
N LYS A 949 -2.94 29.66 -27.57
CA LYS A 949 -2.08 28.59 -28.17
C LYS A 949 -1.18 29.09 -29.31
N GLN A 950 -0.50 30.23 -29.11
CA GLN A 950 0.68 30.61 -29.91
C GLN A 950 1.92 30.60 -29.02
#